data_AF-A0A7M7SZ93-F1
#
_entry.id   AF-A0A7M7SZ93-F1
#
_cell.length_a   1.000
_cell.length_b   1.000
_cell.length_c   1.000
_cell.angle_alpha   90.00
_cell.angle_beta   90.00
_cell.angle_gamma   90.00
#
_symmetry.space_group_name_H-M   'P 1'
#
loop_
_entity.id
_entity.type
_entity.pdbx_description
1 polymer ?
#
loop_
_entity_poly.entity_id
_entity_poly.type
_entity_poly.pdbx_seq_one_letter_code
_entity_poly.pdbx_strand_id
1 'polypeptide(L)'
;MDRRLSLVNRMWRKSGSRIQENVIQFLRFSRLTAASVTHSCQTRDCSVQTQSKESVVIPKKVKRDDLSVLRALSQTVTKDPTALPYVFMDDPYLLPKSAAERRRYQLSKVSGKKAAQYVINSKPEVFLGLTKDEPKIEAFYPPVDASDVQEASEEAILERIGVSDMQGALEAHRQLVESGHHVSLEVNNTLLDFLCFHGGRPQAEHSVLKKMLTPKAAKEEGEAEDEAAAAETGEESGEAVVPNEKEESRNQKRWRMRYQGILWQDGNAADKLFDSMEDKDSRSYNSMIRGLVKHGAQSRAYTVYNEMQERGIQADVHAYNSLIEGSITIRDDYKERWSVMAQIMKQMDIEKVRPNLETFNALLDNLRIMGALGRKMGLKTLAEMKACGVEPSLGTYNLLVMIFYKDSLPPSDILYDIMDTIEGQEFSIRHPKDVEFFKNAMSVCLSLRDVELAYSVDLLLNTRENHKLAGDYMGQNIYYGKFFHLICLMDNAESMFQYYNKFVPSALIPSTIVYMDMLRSLETACAYDNIPQLWDDICMYGHRYRQDVLELMVQVMATSSDATPENKSQFCSVALDIISAAKESTSRVDHIKFGSLTLEFLMSICLQAKELEASWRALQYIKKDNKVPSIALLEDFIQLCVEEEDTTKALSCLGLAVGSGLPGSVGLADSIKTNLRLNNQQRKLLEDIMMEEDMLSSPGSAI
;
A
#
# COMPACT_ATOMS: atom_id res chain seq x y z
N MET A 1 28.42 12.87 19.07
CA MET A 1 27.96 12.28 20.35
C MET A 1 27.12 13.26 21.19
N ASP A 2 27.49 14.53 21.33
CA ASP A 2 26.72 15.49 22.17
C ASP A 2 25.32 15.85 21.67
N ARG A 3 25.05 15.82 20.35
CA ARG A 3 23.67 15.99 19.82
C ARG A 3 22.77 14.77 20.10
N ARG A 4 23.33 13.55 20.07
CA ARG A 4 22.64 12.27 20.35
C ARG A 4 22.14 12.18 21.79
N LEU A 5 22.94 12.61 22.77
CA LEU A 5 22.53 12.65 24.18
C LEU A 5 21.51 13.74 24.49
N SER A 6 21.51 14.85 23.74
CA SER A 6 20.57 15.97 23.98
C SER A 6 19.13 15.65 23.54
N LEU A 7 18.96 14.85 22.48
CA LEU A 7 17.65 14.49 21.93
C LEU A 7 16.98 13.39 22.76
N VAL A 8 17.74 12.35 23.13
CA VAL A 8 17.27 11.27 24.01
C VAL A 8 16.88 11.82 25.40
N ASN A 9 17.67 12.75 25.96
CA ASN A 9 17.32 13.42 27.22
C ASN A 9 16.13 14.38 27.10
N ARG A 10 15.87 14.96 25.91
CA ARG A 10 14.67 15.78 25.66
C ARG A 10 13.41 14.92 25.49
N MET A 11 13.52 13.77 24.84
CA MET A 11 12.42 12.82 24.66
C MET A 11 11.99 12.21 25.99
N TRP A 12 12.94 11.71 26.80
CA TRP A 12 12.63 11.11 28.10
C TRP A 12 12.05 12.11 29.13
N ARG A 13 12.53 13.37 29.14
CA ARG A 13 11.96 14.41 30.03
C ARG A 13 10.54 14.82 29.65
N LYS A 14 10.18 14.84 28.36
CA LYS A 14 8.82 15.17 27.90
C LYS A 14 7.81 14.04 28.16
N SER A 15 8.23 12.78 28.05
CA SER A 15 7.38 11.61 28.34
C SER A 15 7.09 11.46 29.83
N GLY A 16 8.12 11.61 30.68
CA GLY A 16 7.97 11.53 32.15
C GLY A 16 7.19 12.70 32.77
N SER A 17 7.35 13.91 32.23
CA SER A 17 6.63 15.11 32.69
C SER A 17 5.12 15.03 32.41
N ARG A 18 4.71 14.49 31.25
CA ARG A 18 3.28 14.39 30.87
C ARG A 18 2.50 13.39 31.71
N ILE A 19 3.14 12.31 32.19
CA ILE A 19 2.50 11.32 33.05
C ILE A 19 2.34 11.89 34.47
N GLN A 20 3.32 12.65 34.98
CA GLN A 20 3.20 13.30 36.28
C GLN A 20 2.25 14.50 36.27
N GLU A 21 2.18 15.30 35.20
CA GLU A 21 1.26 16.46 35.13
C GLU A 21 -0.21 16.04 35.01
N ASN A 22 -0.52 14.97 34.28
CA ASN A 22 -1.89 14.46 34.19
C ASN A 22 -2.36 13.82 35.52
N VAL A 23 -1.46 13.15 36.24
CA VAL A 23 -1.76 12.60 37.59
C VAL A 23 -1.87 13.73 38.63
N ILE A 24 -1.06 14.79 38.54
CA ILE A 24 -1.13 15.95 39.43
C ILE A 24 -2.37 16.82 39.14
N GLN A 25 -2.81 16.96 37.89
CA GLN A 25 -4.07 17.65 37.57
C GLN A 25 -5.29 16.85 38.02
N PHE A 26 -5.27 15.52 37.89
CA PHE A 26 -6.34 14.67 38.39
C PHE A 26 -6.40 14.68 39.94
N LEU A 27 -5.25 14.62 40.62
CA LEU A 27 -5.17 14.70 42.09
C LEU A 27 -5.45 16.10 42.67
N ARG A 28 -5.26 17.18 41.90
CA ARG A 28 -5.66 18.54 42.29
C ARG A 28 -7.17 18.77 42.13
N PHE A 29 -7.83 18.08 41.19
CA PHE A 29 -9.28 18.15 41.03
C PHE A 29 -10.03 17.36 42.12
N SER A 30 -9.43 16.29 42.65
CA SER A 30 -10.01 15.48 43.73
C SER A 30 -9.75 15.99 45.17
N ARG A 31 -8.96 17.05 45.35
CA ARG A 31 -8.60 17.61 46.68
C ARG A 31 -9.23 18.97 47.01
N LEU A 32 -10.14 19.48 46.17
CA LEU A 32 -10.84 20.76 46.40
C LEU A 32 -12.28 20.62 46.92
N THR A 33 -12.71 19.42 47.31
CA THR A 33 -14.02 19.19 47.95
C THR A 33 -13.90 18.28 49.17
N ALA A 34 -13.08 18.65 50.15
CA ALA A 34 -13.20 18.19 51.53
C ALA A 34 -12.30 19.03 52.46
N ALA A 35 -12.85 19.44 53.61
CA ALA A 35 -12.23 20.06 54.78
C ALA A 35 -12.20 21.60 54.85
N SER A 36 -13.17 22.18 55.57
CA SER A 36 -12.92 22.76 56.90
C SER A 36 -14.21 23.34 57.52
N VAL A 37 -14.81 22.60 58.46
CA VAL A 37 -15.68 23.16 59.50
C VAL A 37 -15.08 22.71 60.83
N THR A 38 -14.40 23.62 61.51
CA THR A 38 -14.05 23.47 62.93
C THR A 38 -14.61 24.68 63.68
N HIS A 39 -15.32 24.38 64.77
CA HIS A 39 -16.02 25.30 65.64
C HIS A 39 -15.08 26.33 66.27
N SER A 40 -15.52 27.59 66.27
CA SER A 40 -15.10 28.60 67.26
C SER A 40 -16.34 29.37 67.70
N CYS A 41 -16.70 29.17 68.96
CA CYS A 41 -17.83 29.78 69.64
C CYS A 41 -17.36 31.14 70.20
N GLN A 42 -17.95 32.24 69.74
CA GLN A 42 -17.95 33.52 70.45
C GLN A 42 -19.37 34.08 70.49
N THR A 43 -19.72 34.54 71.67
CA THR A 43 -21.07 34.85 72.15
C THR A 43 -21.58 36.23 71.72
N ARG A 44 -22.85 36.23 71.30
CA ARG A 44 -23.88 37.28 71.40
C ARG A 44 -23.55 38.70 70.91
N ASP A 45 -24.22 39.09 69.82
CA ASP A 45 -25.24 40.14 69.92
C ASP A 45 -26.37 39.92 68.90
N CYS A 46 -27.60 40.06 69.38
CA CYS A 46 -28.82 39.76 68.65
C CYS A 46 -29.26 40.99 67.85
N SER A 47 -28.75 41.13 66.63
CA SER A 47 -29.26 42.08 65.64
C SER A 47 -29.73 41.34 64.41
N VAL A 48 -31.01 41.53 64.08
CA VAL A 48 -31.75 40.98 62.94
C VAL A 48 -30.90 40.99 61.66
N GLN A 49 -30.32 39.84 61.30
CA GLN A 49 -29.67 39.65 60.00
C GLN A 49 -30.69 39.10 59.02
N THR A 50 -31.17 40.00 58.16
CA THR A 50 -31.81 39.71 56.87
C THR A 50 -31.11 38.54 56.19
N GLN A 51 -31.85 37.44 55.94
CA GLN A 51 -31.37 36.29 55.19
C GLN A 51 -30.75 36.76 53.87
N SER A 52 -29.42 36.72 53.77
CA SER A 52 -28.71 36.91 52.51
C SER A 52 -29.14 35.77 51.60
N LYS A 53 -29.92 36.08 50.56
CA LYS A 53 -30.29 35.13 49.51
C LYS A 53 -29.00 34.49 48.97
N GLU A 54 -28.77 33.22 49.25
CA GLU A 54 -27.69 32.45 48.60
C GLU A 54 -27.94 32.51 47.09
N SER A 55 -27.05 33.19 46.36
CA SER A 55 -27.15 33.31 44.91
C SER A 55 -26.76 31.98 44.28
N VAL A 56 -27.73 31.23 43.79
CA VAL A 56 -27.47 30.00 43.01
C VAL A 56 -26.78 30.39 41.70
N VAL A 57 -25.52 30.00 41.53
CA VAL A 57 -24.78 30.18 40.26
C VAL A 57 -25.10 29.01 39.35
N ILE A 58 -26.00 29.23 38.38
CA ILE A 58 -26.36 28.22 37.39
C ILE A 58 -25.22 28.09 36.35
N PRO A 59 -24.67 26.88 36.10
CA PRO A 59 -23.63 26.71 35.09
C PRO A 59 -24.17 26.92 33.68
N LYS A 60 -23.30 27.41 32.77
CA LYS A 60 -23.66 27.59 31.36
C LYS A 60 -23.84 26.21 30.69
N LYS A 61 -24.91 26.05 29.91
CA LYS A 61 -25.13 24.85 29.09
C LYS A 61 -24.02 24.74 28.03
N VAL A 62 -23.27 23.64 28.06
CA VAL A 62 -22.28 23.30 27.03
C VAL A 62 -23.01 22.72 25.83
N LYS A 63 -22.94 23.41 24.69
CA LYS A 63 -23.41 22.87 23.40
C LYS A 63 -22.34 21.93 22.84
N ARG A 64 -22.76 20.77 22.34
CA ARG A 64 -21.88 19.77 21.71
C ARG A 64 -22.45 19.41 20.34
N ASP A 65 -21.55 19.08 19.42
CA ASP A 65 -21.88 18.47 18.13
C ASP A 65 -22.34 17.00 18.34
N ASP A 66 -23.19 16.48 17.47
CA ASP A 66 -23.85 15.17 17.61
C ASP A 66 -22.83 14.02 17.70
N LEU A 67 -21.66 14.18 17.07
CA LEU A 67 -20.59 13.20 17.05
C LEU A 67 -19.53 13.42 18.15
N SER A 68 -19.66 14.45 19.00
CA SER A 68 -18.63 14.82 19.98
C SER A 68 -18.32 13.70 20.97
N VAL A 69 -19.35 13.00 21.44
CA VAL A 69 -19.19 11.90 22.40
C VAL A 69 -18.47 10.72 21.74
N LEU A 70 -18.82 10.39 20.49
CA LEU A 70 -18.17 9.31 19.73
C LEU A 70 -16.69 9.62 19.47
N ARG A 71 -16.35 10.87 19.09
CA ARG A 71 -14.94 11.29 18.93
C ARG A 71 -14.16 11.22 20.24
N ALA A 72 -14.77 11.62 21.36
CA ALA A 72 -14.13 11.53 22.66
C ALA A 72 -13.87 10.07 23.06
N LEU A 73 -14.84 9.17 22.84
CA LEU A 73 -14.67 7.74 23.09
C LEU A 73 -13.59 7.12 22.20
N SER A 74 -13.57 7.43 20.89
CA SER A 74 -12.57 6.88 19.99
C SER A 74 -11.14 7.31 20.35
N GLN A 75 -10.96 8.50 20.93
CA GLN A 75 -9.66 8.99 21.40
C GLN A 75 -9.17 8.30 22.68
N THR A 76 -10.05 7.63 23.43
CA THR A 76 -9.67 6.89 24.65
C THR A 76 -9.18 5.46 24.36
N VAL A 77 -9.32 4.97 23.12
CA VAL A 77 -8.98 3.60 22.73
C VAL A 77 -7.83 3.63 21.72
N THR A 78 -6.81 2.81 21.93
CA THR A 78 -5.71 2.62 20.98
C THR A 78 -6.09 1.57 19.93
N LYS A 79 -5.43 1.62 18.77
CA LYS A 79 -5.58 0.58 17.74
C LYS A 79 -5.19 -0.78 18.32
N ASP A 80 -5.99 -1.80 18.06
CA ASP A 80 -5.67 -3.19 18.39
C ASP A 80 -4.57 -3.69 17.45
N PRO A 81 -3.37 -4.04 17.96
CA PRO A 81 -2.28 -4.55 17.12
C PRO A 81 -2.54 -5.98 16.63
N THR A 82 -3.33 -6.77 17.35
CA THR A 82 -3.56 -8.20 17.08
C THR A 82 -4.70 -8.47 16.11
N ALA A 83 -5.59 -7.50 15.91
CA ALA A 83 -6.74 -7.62 15.01
C ALA A 83 -6.51 -6.95 13.66
N LEU A 84 -7.10 -7.55 12.61
CA LEU A 84 -7.23 -6.91 11.31
C LEU A 84 -8.18 -5.69 11.39
N PRO A 85 -8.15 -4.77 10.41
CA PRO A 85 -9.09 -3.65 10.37
C PRO A 85 -10.55 -4.12 10.44
N TYR A 86 -11.39 -3.37 11.16
CA TYR A 86 -12.83 -3.65 11.39
C TYR A 86 -13.68 -3.89 10.12
N VAL A 87 -13.14 -3.57 8.94
CA VAL A 87 -13.80 -3.84 7.65
C VAL A 87 -13.95 -5.34 7.38
N PHE A 88 -13.07 -6.17 7.96
CA PHE A 88 -13.08 -7.62 7.85
C PHE A 88 -13.90 -8.26 8.96
N MET A 89 -14.46 -9.43 8.67
CA MET A 89 -15.19 -10.22 9.67
C MET A 89 -14.17 -10.88 10.60
N ASP A 90 -14.43 -10.81 11.90
CA ASP A 90 -13.61 -11.46 12.93
C ASP A 90 -13.96 -12.96 13.01
N ASP A 91 -13.59 -13.68 11.94
CA ASP A 91 -13.78 -15.11 11.77
C ASP A 91 -12.51 -15.69 11.12
N PRO A 92 -11.81 -16.66 11.76
CA PRO A 92 -10.54 -17.19 11.27
C PRO A 92 -10.54 -17.71 9.82
N TYR A 93 -11.69 -18.18 9.33
CA TYR A 93 -11.82 -18.66 7.95
C TYR A 93 -11.92 -17.50 6.94
N LEU A 94 -12.48 -16.36 7.35
CA LEU A 94 -12.74 -15.19 6.51
C LEU A 94 -11.65 -14.11 6.61
N LEU A 95 -10.64 -14.31 7.47
CA LEU A 95 -9.50 -13.41 7.56
C LEU A 95 -8.62 -13.54 6.30
N PRO A 96 -8.31 -12.43 5.61
CA PRO A 96 -7.38 -12.47 4.48
C PRO A 96 -5.97 -12.83 4.96
N LYS A 97 -5.37 -13.85 4.34
CA LYS A 97 -4.01 -14.32 4.66
C LYS A 97 -2.96 -13.63 3.82
N SER A 98 -3.34 -13.18 2.63
CA SER A 98 -2.46 -12.44 1.71
C SER A 98 -2.98 -11.04 1.38
N ALA A 99 -2.08 -10.17 0.92
CA ALA A 99 -2.47 -8.85 0.44
C ALA A 99 -3.41 -8.92 -0.78
N ALA A 100 -3.27 -9.96 -1.62
CA ALA A 100 -4.14 -10.20 -2.76
C ALA A 100 -5.57 -10.58 -2.33
N GLU A 101 -5.70 -11.50 -1.37
CA GLU A 101 -7.01 -11.86 -0.78
C GLU A 101 -7.67 -10.67 -0.10
N ARG A 102 -6.89 -9.90 0.68
CA ARG A 102 -7.37 -8.68 1.33
C ARG A 102 -8.02 -7.72 0.33
N ARG A 103 -7.34 -7.48 -0.80
CA ARG A 103 -7.87 -6.65 -1.89
C ARG A 103 -9.11 -7.29 -2.52
N ARG A 104 -9.04 -8.59 -2.83
CA ARG A 104 -10.15 -9.34 -3.46
C ARG A 104 -11.41 -9.25 -2.61
N TYR A 105 -11.33 -9.51 -1.31
CA TYR A 105 -12.48 -9.47 -0.40
C TYR A 105 -13.11 -8.07 -0.33
N GLN A 106 -12.29 -7.02 -0.28
CA GLN A 106 -12.78 -5.64 -0.32
C GLN A 106 -13.47 -5.31 -1.64
N LEU A 107 -12.88 -5.70 -2.78
CA LEU A 107 -13.47 -5.50 -4.10
C LEU A 107 -14.78 -6.29 -4.27
N SER A 108 -14.85 -7.53 -3.76
CA SER A 108 -16.07 -8.33 -3.74
C SER A 108 -17.19 -7.66 -2.94
N LYS A 109 -16.87 -7.09 -1.76
CA LYS A 109 -17.84 -6.33 -0.95
C LYS A 109 -18.36 -5.08 -1.67
N VAL A 110 -17.47 -4.35 -2.34
CA VAL A 110 -17.84 -3.18 -3.17
C VAL A 110 -18.68 -3.59 -4.38
N SER A 111 -18.33 -4.70 -5.04
CA SER A 111 -19.08 -5.28 -6.16
C SER A 111 -20.51 -5.64 -5.72
N GLY A 112 -20.67 -6.34 -4.59
CA GLY A 112 -21.98 -6.64 -4.02
C GLY A 112 -22.80 -5.39 -3.71
N LYS A 113 -22.18 -4.33 -3.17
CA LYS A 113 -22.83 -3.03 -2.94
C LYS A 113 -23.32 -2.40 -4.26
N LYS A 114 -22.50 -2.44 -5.32
CA LYS A 114 -22.88 -1.92 -6.65
C LYS A 114 -24.01 -2.74 -7.28
N ALA A 115 -23.98 -4.06 -7.17
CA ALA A 115 -25.04 -4.94 -7.64
C ALA A 115 -26.37 -4.66 -6.91
N ALA A 116 -26.34 -4.49 -5.59
CA ALA A 116 -27.51 -4.09 -4.81
C ALA A 116 -28.05 -2.73 -5.25
N GLN A 117 -27.17 -1.73 -5.45
CA GLN A 117 -27.57 -0.41 -5.95
C GLN A 117 -28.24 -0.51 -7.32
N TYR A 118 -27.71 -1.32 -8.23
CA TYR A 118 -28.30 -1.56 -9.54
C TYR A 118 -29.72 -2.15 -9.42
N VAL A 119 -29.93 -3.14 -8.55
CA VAL A 119 -31.24 -3.73 -8.30
C VAL A 119 -32.22 -2.70 -7.72
N ILE A 120 -31.77 -1.87 -6.77
CA ILE A 120 -32.57 -0.79 -6.17
C ILE A 120 -33.01 0.21 -7.24
N ASN A 121 -32.08 0.67 -8.06
CA ASN A 121 -32.34 1.65 -9.12
C ASN A 121 -33.19 1.07 -10.26
N SER A 122 -33.12 -0.24 -10.51
CA SER A 122 -33.89 -0.88 -11.59
C SER A 122 -35.37 -1.09 -11.24
N LYS A 123 -35.71 -1.10 -9.94
CA LYS A 123 -37.09 -1.27 -9.44
C LYS A 123 -37.39 -0.39 -8.23
N PRO A 124 -37.42 0.95 -8.39
CA PRO A 124 -37.64 1.89 -7.29
C PRO A 124 -38.94 1.62 -6.51
N GLU A 125 -39.99 1.17 -7.19
CA GLU A 125 -41.33 0.94 -6.65
C GLU A 125 -41.36 -0.06 -5.48
N VAL A 126 -40.45 -1.05 -5.51
CA VAL A 126 -40.35 -2.06 -4.44
C VAL A 126 -39.84 -1.44 -3.15
N PHE A 127 -38.87 -0.53 -3.24
CA PHE A 127 -38.16 0.02 -2.08
C PHE A 127 -38.84 1.27 -1.50
N LEU A 128 -39.58 2.03 -2.31
CA LEU A 128 -40.34 3.20 -1.88
C LEU A 128 -41.44 2.85 -0.86
N GLY A 129 -42.11 1.70 -1.02
CA GLY A 129 -43.15 1.25 -0.09
C GLY A 129 -42.65 0.58 1.20
N LEU A 130 -41.37 0.17 1.23
CA LEU A 130 -40.76 -0.54 2.36
C LEU A 130 -40.08 0.40 3.36
N THR A 131 -39.62 1.57 2.91
CA THR A 131 -38.80 2.47 3.71
C THR A 131 -39.69 3.37 4.59
N LYS A 132 -39.64 3.16 5.91
CA LYS A 132 -40.40 3.90 6.94
C LYS A 132 -39.45 4.46 8.00
N ASP A 133 -38.69 5.49 7.65
CA ASP A 133 -37.74 6.17 8.52
C ASP A 133 -38.21 7.58 8.87
N GLU A 134 -38.14 7.91 10.17
CA GLU A 134 -38.39 9.25 10.69
C GLU A 134 -37.18 9.69 11.55
N PRO A 135 -36.41 10.71 11.13
CA PRO A 135 -36.56 11.51 9.93
C PRO A 135 -36.19 10.75 8.64
N LYS A 136 -36.74 11.20 7.50
CA LYS A 136 -36.42 10.66 6.18
C LYS A 136 -34.91 10.79 5.88
N ILE A 137 -34.26 9.69 5.54
CA ILE A 137 -32.85 9.59 5.19
C ILE A 137 -32.76 9.48 3.67
N GLU A 138 -32.54 10.63 2.99
CA GLU A 138 -32.50 10.71 1.53
C GLU A 138 -31.55 9.69 0.87
N ALA A 139 -30.44 9.34 1.53
CA ALA A 139 -29.45 8.39 1.03
C ALA A 139 -29.97 6.94 0.87
N PHE A 140 -31.11 6.57 1.47
CA PHE A 140 -31.71 5.23 1.34
C PHE A 140 -32.79 5.14 0.26
N TYR A 141 -33.17 6.27 -0.33
CA TYR A 141 -34.19 6.31 -1.38
C TYR A 141 -33.53 6.18 -2.76
N PRO A 142 -34.15 5.46 -3.71
CA PRO A 142 -33.67 5.41 -5.09
C PRO A 142 -33.71 6.82 -5.71
N PRO A 143 -32.79 7.14 -6.65
CA PRO A 143 -32.85 8.39 -7.40
C PRO A 143 -34.16 8.46 -8.18
N VAL A 144 -34.75 9.65 -8.28
CA VAL A 144 -35.99 9.88 -9.05
C VAL A 144 -35.66 9.77 -10.54
N ASP A 145 -36.42 8.95 -11.28
CA ASP A 145 -36.26 8.82 -12.73
C ASP A 145 -36.63 10.15 -13.42
N ALA A 146 -35.64 10.84 -14.00
CA ALA A 146 -35.82 12.10 -14.74
C ALA A 146 -36.56 11.93 -16.10
N SER A 147 -37.10 10.75 -16.38
CA SER A 147 -37.85 10.45 -17.61
C SER A 147 -39.28 11.00 -17.63
N ASP A 148 -39.78 11.52 -16.52
CA ASP A 148 -41.15 12.03 -16.41
C ASP A 148 -41.33 13.44 -17.01
N VAL A 149 -40.23 14.15 -17.34
CA VAL A 149 -40.30 15.43 -18.06
C VAL A 149 -40.27 15.17 -19.58
N GLN A 150 -41.47 14.97 -20.14
CA GLN A 150 -41.68 14.73 -21.58
C GLN A 150 -41.42 15.97 -22.46
N GLU A 151 -41.45 17.17 -21.88
CA GLU A 151 -41.24 18.42 -22.62
C GLU A 151 -39.75 18.82 -22.60
N ALA A 152 -39.20 19.17 -23.77
CA ALA A 152 -37.86 19.75 -23.86
C ALA A 152 -37.91 21.16 -23.24
N SER A 153 -37.41 21.30 -22.01
CA SER A 153 -37.26 22.58 -21.30
C SER A 153 -35.85 22.74 -20.76
N GLU A 154 -35.49 23.94 -20.32
CA GLU A 154 -34.19 24.19 -19.66
C GLU A 154 -34.04 23.37 -18.38
N GLU A 155 -35.10 23.21 -17.60
CA GLU A 155 -35.12 22.37 -16.40
C GLU A 155 -34.87 20.91 -16.76
N ALA A 156 -35.47 20.43 -17.85
CA ALA A 156 -35.30 19.07 -18.34
C ALA A 156 -33.85 18.78 -18.77
N ILE A 157 -33.08 19.78 -19.20
CA ILE A 157 -31.63 19.63 -19.49
C ILE A 157 -30.86 19.51 -18.17
N LEU A 158 -31.13 20.38 -17.20
CA LEU A 158 -30.45 20.39 -15.90
C LEU A 158 -30.72 19.12 -15.09
N GLU A 159 -31.94 18.60 -15.11
CA GLU A 159 -32.27 17.33 -14.48
C GLU A 159 -31.45 16.18 -15.07
N ARG A 160 -31.37 16.10 -16.41
CA ARG A 160 -30.57 15.07 -17.10
C ARG A 160 -29.08 15.17 -16.80
N ILE A 161 -28.54 16.38 -16.66
CA ILE A 161 -27.16 16.60 -16.16
C ILE A 161 -27.02 16.08 -14.72
N GLY A 162 -28.00 16.33 -13.86
CA GLY A 162 -28.03 15.83 -12.48
C GLY A 162 -27.99 14.30 -12.38
N VAL A 163 -28.65 13.58 -13.29
CA VAL A 163 -28.60 12.10 -13.37
C VAL A 163 -27.39 11.59 -14.18
N SER A 164 -26.50 12.48 -14.63
CA SER A 164 -25.34 12.16 -15.48
C SER A 164 -25.71 11.52 -16.84
N ASP A 165 -26.91 11.78 -17.38
CA ASP A 165 -27.32 11.36 -18.73
C ASP A 165 -26.90 12.40 -19.78
N MET A 166 -25.71 12.22 -20.32
CA MET A 166 -25.16 13.11 -21.36
C MET A 166 -25.90 13.03 -22.68
N GLN A 167 -26.34 11.84 -23.09
CA GLN A 167 -27.00 11.70 -24.38
C GLN A 167 -28.39 12.33 -24.35
N GLY A 168 -29.14 12.12 -23.27
CA GLY A 168 -30.42 12.78 -23.07
C GLY A 168 -30.29 14.29 -22.94
N ALA A 169 -29.27 14.79 -22.22
CA ALA A 169 -29.05 16.23 -22.08
C ALA A 169 -28.74 16.92 -23.42
N LEU A 170 -27.90 16.29 -24.25
CA LEU A 170 -27.58 16.79 -25.60
C LEU A 170 -28.79 16.78 -26.54
N GLU A 171 -29.60 15.72 -26.49
CA GLU A 171 -30.80 15.62 -27.33
C GLU A 171 -31.87 16.63 -26.92
N ALA A 172 -32.09 16.82 -25.62
CA ALA A 172 -33.00 17.83 -25.10
C ALA A 172 -32.55 19.26 -25.48
N HIS A 173 -31.24 19.54 -25.38
CA HIS A 173 -30.67 20.81 -25.84
C HIS A 173 -30.89 21.01 -27.35
N ARG A 174 -30.60 20.00 -28.16
CA ARG A 174 -30.82 20.04 -29.61
C ARG A 174 -32.28 20.31 -29.97
N GLN A 175 -33.22 19.61 -29.34
CA GLN A 175 -34.66 19.80 -29.58
C GLN A 175 -35.12 21.20 -29.19
N LEU A 176 -34.64 21.74 -28.08
CA LEU A 176 -34.98 23.09 -27.63
C LEU A 176 -34.46 24.15 -28.61
N VAL A 177 -33.23 24.01 -29.09
CA VAL A 177 -32.65 24.91 -30.11
C VAL A 177 -33.37 24.77 -31.46
N GLU A 178 -33.68 23.55 -31.92
CA GLU A 178 -34.42 23.30 -33.17
C GLU A 178 -35.86 23.87 -33.12
N SER A 179 -36.46 23.92 -31.93
CA SER A 179 -37.78 24.53 -31.73
C SER A 179 -37.76 26.07 -31.73
N GLY A 180 -36.58 26.69 -31.89
CA GLY A 180 -36.41 28.15 -31.95
C GLY A 180 -36.39 28.84 -30.59
N HIS A 181 -36.32 28.09 -29.49
CA HIS A 181 -36.16 28.66 -28.15
C HIS A 181 -34.69 28.97 -27.87
N HIS A 182 -34.44 30.14 -27.27
CA HIS A 182 -33.11 30.53 -26.85
C HIS A 182 -32.77 29.89 -25.51
N VAL A 183 -31.69 29.11 -25.45
CA VAL A 183 -31.19 28.50 -24.21
C VAL A 183 -30.35 29.50 -23.43
N SER A 184 -30.66 29.68 -22.14
CA SER A 184 -29.92 30.58 -21.26
C SER A 184 -28.42 30.24 -21.18
N LEU A 185 -27.60 31.29 -21.01
CA LEU A 185 -26.15 31.15 -20.90
C LEU A 185 -25.73 30.24 -19.73
N GLU A 186 -26.46 30.29 -18.61
CA GLU A 186 -26.18 29.47 -17.43
C GLU A 186 -26.39 27.97 -17.70
N VAL A 187 -27.43 27.61 -18.46
CA VAL A 187 -27.70 26.22 -18.86
C VAL A 187 -26.66 25.75 -19.87
N ASN A 188 -26.31 26.58 -20.86
CA ASN A 188 -25.23 26.27 -21.81
C ASN A 188 -23.89 26.08 -21.10
N ASN A 189 -23.55 26.93 -20.12
CA ASN A 189 -22.34 26.80 -19.32
C ASN A 189 -22.34 25.52 -18.47
N THR A 190 -23.46 25.17 -17.86
CA THR A 190 -23.57 23.93 -17.05
C THR A 190 -23.47 22.68 -17.92
N LEU A 191 -24.09 22.69 -19.10
CA LEU A 191 -23.93 21.62 -20.08
C LEU A 191 -22.48 21.55 -20.59
N LEU A 192 -21.84 22.68 -20.87
CA LEU A 192 -20.45 22.74 -21.28
C LEU A 192 -19.51 22.20 -20.18
N ASP A 193 -19.72 22.55 -18.91
CA ASP A 193 -18.97 22.01 -17.76
C ASP A 193 -19.01 20.47 -17.75
N PHE A 194 -20.21 19.92 -17.92
CA PHE A 194 -20.45 18.48 -17.96
C PHE A 194 -19.74 17.83 -19.17
N LEU A 195 -19.87 18.40 -20.36
CA LEU A 195 -19.20 17.90 -21.57
C LEU A 195 -17.67 17.99 -21.45
N CYS A 196 -17.13 19.11 -21.01
CA CYS A 196 -15.69 19.34 -20.82
C CYS A 196 -15.09 18.40 -19.76
N PHE A 197 -15.84 18.09 -18.69
CA PHE A 197 -15.38 17.15 -17.67
C PHE A 197 -15.23 15.72 -18.19
N HIS A 198 -16.05 15.31 -19.17
CA HIS A 198 -16.05 13.96 -19.74
C HIS A 198 -15.39 13.86 -21.13
N GLY A 199 -14.85 14.97 -21.67
CA GLY A 199 -14.21 15.01 -22.99
C GLY A 199 -15.18 14.94 -24.16
N GLY A 200 -16.45 15.33 -23.94
CA GLY A 200 -17.50 15.38 -24.97
C GLY A 200 -17.99 14.00 -25.44
N ARG A 201 -17.89 12.96 -24.60
CA ARG A 201 -18.34 11.59 -24.90
C ARG A 201 -19.31 11.06 -23.83
N PRO A 202 -20.38 10.34 -24.22
CA PRO A 202 -21.25 9.66 -23.26
C PRO A 202 -20.47 8.64 -22.43
N GLN A 203 -20.74 8.53 -21.13
CA GLN A 203 -20.14 7.52 -20.26
C GLN A 203 -20.41 6.11 -20.82
N ALA A 204 -19.36 5.29 -20.94
CA ALA A 204 -19.48 3.88 -21.33
C ALA A 204 -20.06 2.98 -20.22
N GLU A 205 -20.31 3.50 -19.01
CA GLU A 205 -20.65 2.69 -17.83
C GLU A 205 -21.93 1.86 -18.02
N HIS A 206 -22.94 2.40 -18.70
CA HIS A 206 -24.13 1.62 -19.07
C HIS A 206 -23.97 0.78 -20.35
N SER A 207 -23.00 1.10 -21.22
CA SER A 207 -22.73 0.35 -22.46
C SER A 207 -21.96 -0.94 -22.21
N VAL A 208 -21.00 -0.92 -21.29
CA VAL A 208 -20.20 -2.11 -20.93
C VAL A 208 -21.07 -3.14 -20.23
N LEU A 209 -21.91 -2.74 -19.26
CA LEU A 209 -22.89 -3.62 -18.62
C LEU A 209 -23.92 -4.15 -19.63
N LYS A 210 -24.44 -3.32 -20.55
CA LYS A 210 -25.33 -3.80 -21.63
C LYS A 210 -24.66 -4.79 -22.58
N LYS A 211 -23.36 -4.62 -22.86
CA LYS A 211 -22.58 -5.57 -23.68
C LYS A 211 -22.34 -6.90 -22.94
N MET A 212 -21.96 -6.83 -21.67
CA MET A 212 -21.71 -8.01 -20.82
C MET A 212 -22.97 -8.83 -20.54
N LEU A 213 -24.15 -8.21 -20.52
CA LEU A 213 -25.44 -8.90 -20.37
C LEU A 213 -25.95 -9.58 -21.65
N THR A 214 -25.19 -9.55 -22.76
CA THR A 214 -25.57 -10.29 -23.97
C THR A 214 -25.07 -11.75 -23.91
N PRO A 215 -25.87 -12.76 -24.33
CA PRO A 215 -25.52 -14.18 -24.23
C PRO A 215 -24.24 -14.60 -24.97
N LYS A 216 -23.69 -13.71 -25.82
CA LYS A 216 -22.50 -13.94 -26.64
C LYS A 216 -21.20 -13.72 -25.87
N ALA A 217 -21.18 -12.78 -24.91
CA ALA A 217 -19.99 -12.47 -24.10
C ALA A 217 -19.65 -13.57 -23.08
N ALA A 218 -20.65 -14.29 -22.56
CA ALA A 218 -20.44 -15.40 -21.63
C ALA A 218 -19.75 -16.62 -22.24
N LYS A 219 -19.68 -16.74 -23.57
CA LYS A 219 -18.91 -17.78 -24.27
C LYS A 219 -17.46 -17.37 -24.52
N GLU A 220 -17.21 -16.07 -24.77
CA GLU A 220 -15.87 -15.55 -25.06
C GLU A 220 -15.05 -15.37 -23.77
N GLU A 221 -15.66 -15.10 -22.61
CA GLU A 221 -14.95 -14.99 -21.33
C GLU A 221 -14.53 -16.34 -20.73
N GLY A 222 -15.29 -17.42 -20.99
CA GLY A 222 -14.90 -18.78 -20.59
C GLY A 222 -13.67 -19.29 -21.35
N GLU A 223 -13.44 -18.79 -22.57
CA GLU A 223 -12.25 -19.10 -23.38
C GLU A 223 -11.07 -18.17 -23.03
N ALA A 224 -11.35 -16.92 -22.61
CA ALA A 224 -10.32 -15.96 -22.20
C ALA A 224 -9.72 -16.20 -20.81
N GLU A 225 -10.47 -16.80 -19.86
CA GLU A 225 -9.92 -17.21 -18.56
C GLU A 225 -8.95 -18.41 -18.69
N ASP A 226 -9.19 -19.31 -19.65
CA ASP A 226 -8.29 -20.42 -19.96
C ASP A 226 -7.03 -19.94 -20.72
N GLU A 227 -7.13 -18.89 -21.56
CA GLU A 227 -5.96 -18.27 -22.21
C GLU A 227 -5.13 -17.37 -21.26
N ALA A 228 -5.75 -16.68 -20.31
CA ALA A 228 -5.05 -15.85 -19.33
C ALA A 228 -4.23 -16.69 -18.32
N ALA A 229 -4.67 -17.91 -18.01
CA ALA A 229 -3.90 -18.88 -17.23
C ALA A 229 -2.68 -19.44 -18.00
N ALA A 230 -2.74 -19.47 -19.34
CA ALA A 230 -1.63 -19.90 -20.20
C ALA A 230 -0.58 -18.81 -20.45
N ALA A 231 -0.92 -17.53 -20.26
CA ALA A 231 -0.04 -16.39 -20.52
C ALA A 231 1.01 -16.11 -19.40
N GLU A 232 0.98 -16.84 -18.28
CA GLU A 232 2.05 -16.80 -17.25
C GLU A 232 3.27 -17.68 -17.60
N THR A 233 3.21 -18.44 -18.71
CA THR A 233 4.38 -19.09 -19.32
C THR A 233 4.76 -18.36 -20.60
N GLY A 234 5.88 -17.64 -20.56
CA GLY A 234 6.24 -16.65 -21.57
C GLY A 234 6.49 -17.20 -22.97
N GLU A 235 6.06 -16.42 -23.97
CA GLU A 235 6.74 -16.19 -25.25
C GLU A 235 6.14 -14.92 -25.91
N GLU A 236 6.99 -13.94 -26.22
CA GLU A 236 6.62 -12.73 -26.96
C GLU A 236 6.42 -13.06 -28.45
N SER A 237 5.28 -12.68 -29.04
CA SER A 237 5.23 -12.15 -30.42
C SER A 237 3.83 -11.69 -30.83
N GLY A 238 3.74 -10.59 -31.57
CA GLY A 238 2.54 -10.19 -32.29
C GLY A 238 2.30 -8.68 -32.37
N GLU A 239 2.95 -8.01 -33.32
CA GLU A 239 2.71 -6.60 -33.67
C GLU A 239 1.26 -6.37 -34.10
N ALA A 240 0.54 -5.50 -33.36
CA ALA A 240 -0.72 -4.92 -33.83
C ALA A 240 -0.43 -3.62 -34.61
N VAL A 241 -0.89 -3.61 -35.86
CA VAL A 241 -0.74 -2.52 -36.84
C VAL A 241 -1.38 -1.22 -36.32
N VAL A 242 -0.53 -0.20 -36.10
CA VAL A 242 -0.94 1.18 -35.76
C VAL A 242 -1.19 1.97 -37.07
N PRO A 243 -2.30 2.71 -37.21
CA PRO A 243 -2.48 3.59 -38.36
C PRO A 243 -1.53 4.79 -38.25
N ASN A 244 -0.90 5.08 -39.38
CA ASN A 244 0.09 6.13 -39.65
C ASN A 244 -0.17 7.48 -38.94
N GLU A 245 0.49 7.73 -37.79
CA GLU A 245 0.54 9.02 -37.11
C GLU A 245 1.94 9.64 -37.25
N LYS A 246 1.99 10.94 -37.56
CA LYS A 246 3.21 11.77 -37.65
C LYS A 246 4.05 11.60 -36.38
N GLU A 247 5.39 11.60 -36.50
CA GLU A 247 6.36 11.42 -35.41
C GLU A 247 5.95 12.15 -34.10
N GLU A 248 5.38 11.42 -33.13
CA GLU A 248 5.04 11.96 -31.81
C GLU A 248 6.33 12.25 -31.01
N SER A 249 6.45 13.45 -30.44
CA SER A 249 7.56 13.81 -29.55
C SER A 249 7.64 12.89 -28.33
N ARG A 250 8.87 12.58 -27.89
CA ARG A 250 9.17 11.78 -26.67
C ARG A 250 8.39 12.29 -25.43
N ASN A 251 8.11 13.59 -25.37
CA ASN A 251 7.39 14.20 -24.26
C ASN A 251 5.87 13.99 -24.34
N GLN A 252 5.31 13.90 -25.55
CA GLN A 252 3.91 13.56 -25.78
C GLN A 252 3.64 12.10 -25.42
N LYS A 253 4.56 11.18 -25.77
CA LYS A 253 4.53 9.77 -25.31
C LYS A 253 4.61 9.66 -23.78
N ARG A 254 5.49 10.43 -23.15
CA ARG A 254 5.64 10.47 -21.68
C ARG A 254 4.41 11.08 -20.98
N TRP A 255 3.69 11.97 -21.65
CA TRP A 255 2.45 12.55 -21.15
C TRP A 255 1.25 11.61 -21.33
N ARG A 256 1.15 10.92 -22.48
CA ARG A 256 0.21 9.79 -22.69
C ARG A 256 0.39 8.71 -21.62
N MET A 257 1.63 8.36 -21.26
CA MET A 257 1.87 7.43 -20.15
C MET A 257 1.41 7.96 -18.78
N ARG A 258 1.29 9.28 -18.61
CA ARG A 258 0.92 9.92 -17.33
C ARG A 258 -0.60 10.05 -17.16
N TYR A 259 -1.36 10.09 -18.26
CA TYR A 259 -2.83 10.11 -18.27
C TYR A 259 -3.37 8.90 -19.05
N GLN A 260 -3.79 7.85 -18.35
CA GLN A 260 -4.55 6.74 -18.90
C GLN A 260 -6.03 7.13 -19.09
N GLY A 261 -6.29 8.19 -19.86
CA GLY A 261 -7.61 8.81 -19.99
C GLY A 261 -8.09 8.98 -21.44
N ILE A 262 -9.33 9.42 -21.58
CA ILE A 262 -9.94 9.78 -22.87
C ILE A 262 -9.23 11.02 -23.42
N LEU A 263 -8.68 10.91 -24.64
CA LEU A 263 -8.12 12.05 -25.38
C LEU A 263 -9.24 12.90 -25.98
N TRP A 264 -9.03 14.22 -25.97
CA TRP A 264 -9.90 15.17 -26.65
C TRP A 264 -9.94 14.86 -28.14
N GLN A 265 -11.14 14.86 -28.72
CA GLN A 265 -11.35 14.73 -30.16
C GLN A 265 -11.86 16.06 -30.68
N ASP A 266 -11.19 16.62 -31.67
CA ASP A 266 -11.64 17.85 -32.30
C ASP A 266 -12.99 17.64 -32.99
N GLY A 267 -13.90 18.61 -32.82
CA GLY A 267 -15.27 18.55 -33.30
C GLY A 267 -16.21 17.72 -32.42
N ASN A 268 -15.86 17.45 -31.16
CA ASN A 268 -16.75 16.77 -30.21
C ASN A 268 -17.98 17.62 -29.83
N ALA A 269 -18.86 17.08 -29.00
CA ALA A 269 -20.06 17.79 -28.56
C ALA A 269 -19.76 19.10 -27.80
N ALA A 270 -18.66 19.13 -27.04
CA ALA A 270 -18.23 20.33 -26.32
C ALA A 270 -17.78 21.44 -27.29
N ASP A 271 -17.01 21.08 -28.32
CA ASP A 271 -16.57 22.00 -29.38
C ASP A 271 -17.76 22.62 -30.10
N LYS A 272 -18.70 21.77 -30.52
CA LYS A 272 -19.91 22.22 -31.23
C LYS A 272 -20.76 23.15 -30.38
N LEU A 273 -20.96 22.81 -29.10
CA LEU A 273 -21.70 23.65 -28.18
C LEU A 273 -20.99 24.99 -28.00
N PHE A 274 -19.69 24.96 -27.69
CA PHE A 274 -18.89 26.16 -27.50
C PHE A 274 -18.90 27.05 -28.74
N ASP A 275 -18.75 26.49 -29.94
CA ASP A 275 -18.76 27.27 -31.19
C ASP A 275 -20.14 27.85 -31.53
N SER A 276 -21.22 27.18 -31.12
CA SER A 276 -22.60 27.64 -31.34
C SER A 276 -23.07 28.75 -30.40
N MET A 277 -22.36 28.99 -29.29
CA MET A 277 -22.73 30.03 -28.32
C MET A 277 -22.41 31.43 -28.89
N GLU A 278 -23.43 32.28 -29.00
CA GLU A 278 -23.29 33.67 -29.47
C GLU A 278 -22.54 34.53 -28.43
N ASP A 279 -22.94 34.46 -27.16
CA ASP A 279 -22.31 35.15 -26.04
C ASP A 279 -21.50 34.17 -25.17
N LYS A 280 -20.18 34.31 -25.20
CA LYS A 280 -19.24 33.51 -24.38
C LYS A 280 -18.72 34.35 -23.23
N ASP A 281 -18.84 33.83 -22.00
CA ASP A 281 -18.37 34.51 -20.80
C ASP A 281 -17.10 33.86 -20.22
N SER A 282 -16.62 34.40 -19.09
CA SER A 282 -15.45 33.86 -18.39
C SER A 282 -15.62 32.37 -18.06
N ARG A 283 -16.83 31.94 -17.64
CA ARG A 283 -17.10 30.54 -17.29
C ARG A 283 -16.99 29.64 -18.52
N SER A 284 -17.55 30.03 -19.67
CA SER A 284 -17.47 29.23 -20.90
C SER A 284 -16.01 28.97 -21.30
N TYR A 285 -15.17 30.02 -21.31
CA TYR A 285 -13.75 29.89 -21.65
C TYR A 285 -12.97 29.06 -20.61
N ASN A 286 -13.18 29.32 -19.31
CA ASN A 286 -12.49 28.60 -18.24
C ASN A 286 -12.78 27.09 -18.31
N SER A 287 -14.03 26.70 -18.54
CA SER A 287 -14.44 25.30 -18.64
C SER A 287 -13.85 24.61 -19.86
N MET A 288 -13.82 25.32 -21.00
CA MET A 288 -13.20 24.82 -22.22
C MET A 288 -11.68 24.60 -22.03
N ILE A 289 -10.97 25.57 -21.44
CA ILE A 289 -9.53 25.47 -21.15
C ILE A 289 -9.26 24.27 -20.23
N ARG A 290 -10.02 24.13 -19.13
CA ARG A 290 -9.87 23.03 -18.17
C ARG A 290 -10.13 21.67 -18.81
N GLY A 291 -11.18 21.54 -19.60
CA GLY A 291 -11.51 20.31 -20.33
C GLY A 291 -10.42 19.92 -21.33
N LEU A 292 -9.96 20.87 -22.15
CA LEU A 292 -8.89 20.65 -23.13
C LEU A 292 -7.60 20.17 -22.46
N VAL A 293 -7.17 20.80 -21.36
CA VAL A 293 -5.98 20.35 -20.62
C VAL A 293 -6.17 18.96 -20.02
N LYS A 294 -7.30 18.72 -19.33
CA LYS A 294 -7.61 17.42 -18.69
C LYS A 294 -7.56 16.26 -19.68
N HIS A 295 -7.97 16.51 -20.92
CA HIS A 295 -8.05 15.52 -21.99
C HIS A 295 -6.91 15.63 -23.03
N GLY A 296 -5.83 16.35 -22.71
CA GLY A 296 -4.58 16.28 -23.46
C GLY A 296 -4.44 17.17 -24.68
N ALA A 297 -5.33 18.13 -24.88
CA ALA A 297 -5.26 19.12 -25.95
C ALA A 297 -4.64 20.44 -25.45
N GLN A 298 -3.42 20.40 -24.89
CA GLN A 298 -2.82 21.58 -24.24
C GLN A 298 -2.57 22.72 -25.23
N SER A 299 -2.05 22.43 -26.43
CA SER A 299 -1.82 23.46 -27.46
C SER A 299 -3.10 24.23 -27.80
N ARG A 300 -4.23 23.52 -27.88
CA ARG A 300 -5.53 24.13 -28.16
C ARG A 300 -6.06 24.92 -26.97
N ALA A 301 -5.83 24.46 -25.75
CA ALA A 301 -6.16 25.21 -24.54
C ALA A 301 -5.47 26.59 -24.53
N TYR A 302 -4.22 26.69 -24.99
CA TYR A 302 -3.52 27.97 -25.14
C TYR A 302 -4.11 28.86 -26.23
N THR A 303 -4.57 28.28 -27.35
CA THR A 303 -5.27 29.06 -28.38
C THR A 303 -6.57 29.66 -27.84
N VAL A 304 -7.36 28.86 -27.13
CA VAL A 304 -8.61 29.32 -26.49
C VAL A 304 -8.33 30.37 -25.42
N TYR A 305 -7.25 30.22 -24.65
CA TYR A 305 -6.80 31.23 -23.70
C TYR A 305 -6.38 32.54 -24.39
N ASN A 306 -5.64 32.49 -25.50
CA ASN A 306 -5.27 33.70 -26.23
C ASN A 306 -6.52 34.42 -26.79
N GLU A 307 -7.49 33.66 -27.32
CA GLU A 307 -8.78 34.22 -27.76
C GLU A 307 -9.51 34.92 -26.60
N MET A 308 -9.52 34.29 -25.42
CA MET A 308 -10.11 34.85 -24.20
C MET A 308 -9.45 36.19 -23.82
N GLN A 309 -8.11 36.25 -23.93
CA GLN A 309 -7.31 37.45 -23.64
C GLN A 309 -7.54 38.57 -24.66
N GLU A 310 -7.61 38.24 -25.96
CA GLU A 310 -7.90 39.19 -27.04
C GLU A 310 -9.28 39.85 -26.87
N ARG A 311 -10.25 39.11 -26.32
CA ARG A 311 -11.58 39.61 -25.97
C ARG A 311 -11.62 40.39 -24.65
N GLY A 312 -10.50 40.49 -23.93
CA GLY A 312 -10.42 41.16 -22.64
C GLY A 312 -11.18 40.45 -21.51
N ILE A 313 -11.41 39.14 -21.65
CA ILE A 313 -12.11 38.33 -20.64
C ILE A 313 -11.07 37.75 -19.67
N GLN A 314 -11.29 37.96 -18.37
CA GLN A 314 -10.38 37.52 -17.33
C GLN A 314 -10.55 36.02 -17.02
N ALA A 315 -9.44 35.29 -16.95
CA ALA A 315 -9.41 33.88 -16.56
C ALA A 315 -9.49 33.70 -15.04
N ASP A 316 -10.13 32.62 -14.59
CA ASP A 316 -10.17 32.28 -13.16
C ASP A 316 -8.91 31.54 -12.69
N VAL A 317 -8.78 31.38 -11.37
CA VAL A 317 -7.65 30.67 -10.75
C VAL A 317 -7.50 29.23 -11.26
N HIS A 318 -8.60 28.55 -11.58
CA HIS A 318 -8.58 27.15 -12.00
C HIS A 318 -8.13 26.99 -13.46
N ALA A 319 -8.52 27.90 -14.35
CA ALA A 319 -8.02 27.96 -15.72
C ALA A 319 -6.52 28.22 -15.73
N TYR A 320 -6.03 29.15 -14.91
CA TYR A 320 -4.58 29.36 -14.71
C TYR A 320 -3.86 28.11 -14.21
N ASN A 321 -4.43 27.41 -13.21
CA ASN A 321 -3.87 26.15 -12.69
C ASN A 321 -3.77 25.09 -13.79
N SER A 322 -4.81 24.94 -14.62
CA SER A 322 -4.82 24.01 -15.75
C SER A 322 -3.80 24.39 -16.83
N LEU A 323 -3.63 25.67 -17.17
CA LEU A 323 -2.61 26.10 -18.12
C LEU A 323 -1.19 25.78 -17.64
N ILE A 324 -0.92 25.97 -16.34
CA ILE A 324 0.36 25.58 -15.71
C ILE A 324 0.54 24.05 -15.76
N GLU A 325 -0.49 23.28 -15.41
CA GLU A 325 -0.46 21.81 -15.49
C GLU A 325 -0.17 21.32 -16.93
N GLY A 326 -0.80 21.95 -17.92
CA GLY A 326 -0.63 21.66 -19.34
C GLY A 326 0.71 22.11 -19.95
N SER A 327 1.52 22.92 -19.23
CA SER A 327 2.79 23.46 -19.75
C SER A 327 3.86 22.40 -20.05
N ILE A 328 3.69 21.20 -19.51
CA ILE A 328 4.65 20.10 -19.58
C ILE A 328 4.98 19.61 -21.01
N THR A 329 4.04 19.67 -21.95
CA THR A 329 4.18 19.14 -23.33
C THR A 329 4.41 20.22 -24.37
N ILE A 330 4.37 21.50 -23.99
CA ILE A 330 4.31 22.62 -24.94
C ILE A 330 5.65 22.93 -25.60
N ARG A 331 6.75 22.71 -24.86
CA ARG A 331 8.13 22.90 -25.31
C ARG A 331 8.93 21.67 -24.91
N ASP A 332 10.02 21.37 -25.61
CA ASP A 332 10.88 20.25 -25.23
C ASP A 332 11.98 20.66 -24.24
N ASP A 333 12.49 21.89 -24.34
CA ASP A 333 13.51 22.42 -23.45
C ASP A 333 12.95 22.82 -22.07
N TYR A 334 13.70 22.51 -21.01
CA TYR A 334 13.28 22.77 -19.63
C TYR A 334 13.25 24.27 -19.31
N LYS A 335 14.17 25.09 -19.84
CA LYS A 335 14.16 26.54 -19.57
C LYS A 335 12.99 27.22 -20.26
N GLU A 336 12.68 26.80 -21.49
CA GLU A 336 11.53 27.32 -22.22
C GLU A 336 10.21 26.96 -21.52
N ARG A 337 10.05 25.71 -21.05
CA ARG A 337 8.89 25.32 -20.23
C ARG A 337 8.74 26.20 -18.99
N TRP A 338 9.84 26.42 -18.27
CA TRP A 338 9.82 27.32 -17.11
C TRP A 338 9.43 28.74 -17.50
N SER A 339 9.93 29.25 -18.63
CA SER A 339 9.59 30.58 -19.13
C SER A 339 8.09 30.72 -19.40
N VAL A 340 7.45 29.70 -19.99
CA VAL A 340 6.01 29.68 -20.23
C VAL A 340 5.24 29.73 -18.90
N MET A 341 5.59 28.87 -17.94
CA MET A 341 4.93 28.87 -16.62
C MET A 341 5.13 30.20 -15.87
N ALA A 342 6.33 30.79 -15.94
CA ALA A 342 6.64 32.08 -15.33
C ALA A 342 5.85 33.23 -15.99
N GLN A 343 5.65 33.17 -17.31
CA GLN A 343 4.81 34.14 -18.02
C GLN A 343 3.35 34.05 -17.58
N ILE A 344 2.83 32.83 -17.40
CA ILE A 344 1.46 32.61 -16.90
C ILE A 344 1.31 33.17 -15.49
N MET A 345 2.25 32.87 -14.58
CA MET A 345 2.25 33.43 -13.21
C MET A 345 2.30 34.96 -13.21
N LYS A 346 3.08 35.56 -14.10
CA LYS A 346 3.15 37.01 -14.26
C LYS A 346 1.82 37.60 -14.76
N GLN A 347 1.18 36.94 -15.72
CA GLN A 347 -0.12 37.38 -16.24
C GLN A 347 -1.21 37.31 -15.16
N MET A 348 -1.19 36.24 -14.35
CA MET A 348 -2.06 36.09 -13.19
C MET A 348 -1.94 37.26 -12.20
N ASP A 349 -0.72 37.75 -11.94
CA ASP A 349 -0.48 38.94 -11.10
C ASP A 349 -0.93 40.25 -11.77
N ILE A 350 -0.74 40.39 -13.09
CA ILE A 350 -1.22 41.55 -13.86
C ILE A 350 -2.74 41.65 -13.76
N GLU A 351 -3.44 40.53 -13.92
CA GLU A 351 -4.89 40.42 -13.80
C GLU A 351 -5.38 40.40 -12.35
N LYS A 352 -4.48 40.44 -11.36
CA LYS A 352 -4.81 40.44 -9.93
C LYS A 352 -5.58 39.19 -9.49
N VAL A 353 -5.38 38.07 -10.16
CA VAL A 353 -5.89 36.76 -9.74
C VAL A 353 -4.92 36.18 -8.69
N ARG A 354 -5.42 35.84 -7.50
CA ARG A 354 -4.55 35.37 -6.40
C ARG A 354 -4.21 33.88 -6.59
N PRO A 355 -2.91 33.49 -6.60
CA PRO A 355 -2.53 32.08 -6.66
C PRO A 355 -2.95 31.33 -5.39
N ASN A 356 -3.31 30.06 -5.54
CA ASN A 356 -3.73 29.18 -4.47
C ASN A 356 -2.81 27.94 -4.35
N LEU A 357 -3.14 27.02 -3.44
CA LEU A 357 -2.36 25.79 -3.21
C LEU A 357 -2.18 24.96 -4.48
N GLU A 358 -3.23 24.84 -5.30
CA GLU A 358 -3.19 24.10 -6.57
C GLU A 358 -2.26 24.77 -7.58
N THR A 359 -2.21 26.10 -7.64
CA THR A 359 -1.30 26.85 -8.54
C THR A 359 0.16 26.46 -8.27
N PHE A 360 0.58 26.52 -7.02
CA PHE A 360 1.95 26.19 -6.63
C PHE A 360 2.24 24.68 -6.76
N ASN A 361 1.27 23.81 -6.45
CA ASN A 361 1.44 22.38 -6.63
C ASN A 361 1.53 21.98 -8.12
N ALA A 362 0.83 22.67 -9.03
CA ALA A 362 0.96 22.47 -10.47
C ALA A 362 2.36 22.87 -10.99
N LEU A 363 2.91 23.99 -10.50
CA LEU A 363 4.29 24.40 -10.78
C LEU A 363 5.30 23.34 -10.30
N LEU A 364 5.17 22.89 -9.06
CA LEU A 364 6.09 21.89 -8.48
C LEU A 364 6.00 20.53 -9.20
N ASP A 365 4.80 20.11 -9.64
CA ASP A 365 4.68 18.85 -10.39
C ASP A 365 5.36 18.89 -11.75
N ASN A 366 5.32 20.04 -12.43
CA ASN A 366 6.08 20.27 -13.65
C ASN A 366 7.59 20.22 -13.37
N LEU A 367 8.04 20.91 -12.32
CA LEU A 367 9.46 20.99 -11.93
C LEU A 367 10.08 19.63 -11.60
N ARG A 368 9.29 18.67 -11.09
CA ARG A 368 9.72 17.29 -10.79
C ARG A 368 10.45 16.60 -11.95
N ILE A 369 10.12 16.92 -13.20
CA ILE A 369 10.75 16.30 -14.36
C ILE A 369 11.87 17.12 -14.99
N MET A 370 12.18 18.30 -14.46
CA MET A 370 13.11 19.29 -15.04
C MET A 370 14.53 19.18 -14.45
N GLY A 371 14.84 18.07 -13.78
CA GLY A 371 16.19 17.74 -13.27
C GLY A 371 16.74 18.80 -12.31
N ALA A 372 17.98 19.25 -12.56
CA ALA A 372 18.66 20.25 -11.72
C ALA A 372 17.94 21.61 -11.70
N LEU A 373 17.32 22.02 -12.82
CA LEU A 373 16.48 23.23 -12.87
C LEU A 373 15.28 23.09 -11.92
N GLY A 374 14.70 21.88 -11.87
CA GLY A 374 13.65 21.49 -10.94
C GLY A 374 14.00 21.80 -9.48
N ARG A 375 15.17 21.34 -9.00
CA ARG A 375 15.66 21.60 -7.63
C ARG A 375 15.80 23.09 -7.33
N LYS A 376 16.46 23.84 -8.24
CA LYS A 376 16.71 25.27 -8.07
C LYS A 376 15.42 26.08 -7.99
N MET A 377 14.48 25.79 -8.89
CA MET A 377 13.22 26.54 -8.95
C MET A 377 12.22 26.05 -7.90
N GLY A 378 12.26 24.78 -7.49
CA GLY A 378 11.35 24.23 -6.47
C GLY A 378 11.44 24.96 -5.13
N LEU A 379 12.65 25.29 -4.67
CA LEU A 379 12.83 26.08 -3.43
C LEU A 379 12.36 27.53 -3.58
N LYS A 380 12.55 28.12 -4.77
CA LYS A 380 12.04 29.47 -5.06
C LYS A 380 10.51 29.48 -5.05
N THR A 381 9.89 28.51 -5.71
CA THR A 381 8.43 28.33 -5.71
C THR A 381 7.89 28.15 -4.29
N LEU A 382 8.57 27.39 -3.42
CA LEU A 382 8.18 27.26 -2.01
C LEU A 382 8.29 28.59 -1.25
N ALA A 383 9.34 29.38 -1.50
CA ALA A 383 9.52 30.68 -0.87
C ALA A 383 8.46 31.69 -1.34
N GLU A 384 8.15 31.72 -2.64
CA GLU A 384 7.09 32.53 -3.23
C GLU A 384 5.71 32.15 -2.67
N MET A 385 5.42 30.84 -2.55
CA MET A 385 4.19 30.32 -1.94
C MET A 385 3.98 30.87 -0.53
N LYS A 386 5.03 30.84 0.30
CA LYS A 386 5.01 31.43 1.65
C LYS A 386 4.83 32.95 1.62
N ALA A 387 5.51 33.65 0.70
CA ALA A 387 5.38 35.11 0.54
C ALA A 387 3.96 35.54 0.12
N CYS A 388 3.25 34.72 -0.66
CA CYS A 388 1.84 34.93 -1.02
C CYS A 388 0.86 34.57 0.11
N GLY A 389 1.35 34.09 1.26
CA GLY A 389 0.54 33.65 2.39
C GLY A 389 -0.25 32.37 2.11
N VAL A 390 0.26 31.51 1.22
CA VAL A 390 -0.32 30.19 0.94
C VAL A 390 0.46 29.14 1.72
N GLU A 391 -0.22 28.40 2.59
CA GLU A 391 0.44 27.39 3.43
C GLU A 391 0.71 26.09 2.65
N PRO A 392 1.96 25.55 2.69
CA PRO A 392 2.28 24.25 2.10
C PRO A 392 1.43 23.12 2.67
N SER A 393 0.98 22.19 1.82
CA SER A 393 0.37 20.93 2.23
C SER A 393 1.37 19.77 2.18
N LEU A 394 1.00 18.59 2.71
CA LEU A 394 1.83 17.40 2.58
C LEU A 394 2.10 17.03 1.12
N GLY A 395 1.17 17.33 0.22
CA GLY A 395 1.32 17.18 -1.22
C GLY A 395 2.36 18.12 -1.80
N THR A 396 2.48 19.35 -1.29
CA THR A 396 3.56 20.28 -1.65
C THR A 396 4.91 19.70 -1.24
N TYR A 397 5.04 19.20 0.00
CA TYR A 397 6.27 18.58 0.49
C TYR A 397 6.60 17.29 -0.26
N ASN A 398 5.61 16.47 -0.60
CA ASN A 398 5.77 15.28 -1.42
C ASN A 398 6.38 15.63 -2.78
N LEU A 399 5.88 16.67 -3.45
CA LEU A 399 6.44 17.12 -4.73
C LEU A 399 7.90 17.57 -4.59
N LEU A 400 8.26 18.26 -3.50
CA LEU A 400 9.65 18.60 -3.21
C LEU A 400 10.51 17.36 -3.01
N VAL A 401 10.06 16.38 -2.22
CA VAL A 401 10.75 15.09 -2.05
C VAL A 401 11.00 14.43 -3.41
N MET A 402 9.99 14.41 -4.30
CA MET A 402 10.16 13.85 -5.66
C MET A 402 11.09 14.66 -6.57
N ILE A 403 11.15 15.98 -6.42
CA ILE A 403 12.08 16.85 -7.18
C ILE A 403 13.53 16.57 -6.75
N PHE A 404 13.75 16.42 -5.44
CA PHE A 404 15.09 16.31 -4.89
C PHE A 404 15.60 14.87 -4.93
N TYR A 405 14.87 13.85 -4.48
CA TYR A 405 15.41 12.48 -4.39
C TYR A 405 15.23 11.64 -5.66
N LYS A 406 15.42 12.25 -6.82
CA LYS A 406 15.43 11.52 -8.10
C LYS A 406 16.79 10.86 -8.31
N ASP A 407 16.80 9.58 -8.69
CA ASP A 407 18.00 8.70 -8.76
C ASP A 407 19.23 9.28 -9.48
N SER A 408 19.03 10.20 -10.43
CA SER A 408 20.10 10.81 -11.22
C SER A 408 20.75 12.04 -10.57
N LEU A 409 20.36 12.42 -9.36
CA LEU A 409 20.76 13.68 -8.73
C LEU A 409 21.47 13.44 -7.40
N PRO A 410 22.40 14.32 -6.97
CA PRO A 410 23.22 14.10 -5.77
C PRO A 410 22.37 14.09 -4.49
N PRO A 411 22.80 13.42 -3.40
CA PRO A 411 22.08 13.41 -2.12
C PRO A 411 21.65 14.81 -1.67
N SER A 412 20.52 14.88 -0.98
CA SER A 412 19.95 16.13 -0.49
C SER A 412 19.47 15.93 0.94
N ASP A 413 19.47 17.02 1.70
CA ASP A 413 18.97 17.03 3.08
C ASP A 413 17.54 17.59 3.19
N ILE A 414 16.85 17.80 2.06
CA ILE A 414 15.56 18.49 2.05
C ILE A 414 14.50 17.75 2.87
N LEU A 415 14.55 16.43 2.98
CA LEU A 415 13.58 15.69 3.81
C LEU A 415 13.78 16.02 5.29
N TYR A 416 15.00 16.22 5.77
CA TYR A 416 15.26 16.65 7.15
C TYR A 416 14.68 18.04 7.39
N ASP A 417 14.95 19.01 6.51
CA ASP A 417 14.41 20.38 6.62
C ASP A 417 12.87 20.38 6.63
N ILE A 418 12.26 19.52 5.82
CA ILE A 418 10.81 19.32 5.79
C ILE A 418 10.33 18.76 7.12
N MET A 419 10.94 17.68 7.61
CA MET A 419 10.55 17.03 8.87
C MET A 419 10.68 17.98 10.06
N ASP A 420 11.78 18.74 10.16
CA ASP A 420 12.00 19.76 11.19
C ASP A 420 10.91 20.85 11.16
N THR A 421 10.40 21.17 9.97
CA THR A 421 9.34 22.18 9.81
C THR A 421 7.98 21.64 10.25
N ILE A 422 7.66 20.37 9.94
CA ILE A 422 6.32 19.79 10.10
C ILE A 422 6.15 18.93 11.35
N GLU A 423 7.21 18.72 12.13
CA GLU A 423 7.18 17.88 13.32
C GLU A 423 6.07 18.30 14.31
N GLY A 424 5.27 17.34 14.76
CA GLY A 424 4.20 17.56 15.73
C GLY A 424 2.96 18.32 15.21
N GLN A 425 2.92 18.63 13.92
CA GLN A 425 1.77 19.28 13.27
C GLN A 425 0.68 18.27 12.89
N GLU A 426 -0.54 18.80 12.73
CA GLU A 426 -1.71 18.06 12.26
C GLU A 426 -2.08 18.52 10.87
N PHE A 427 -2.40 17.57 9.99
CA PHE A 427 -2.73 17.83 8.61
C PHE A 427 -4.10 17.28 8.26
N SER A 428 -4.82 18.01 7.42
CA SER A 428 -6.02 17.56 6.73
C SER A 428 -5.74 17.38 5.25
N ILE A 429 -6.52 16.52 4.58
CA ILE A 429 -6.42 16.34 3.13
C ILE A 429 -6.95 17.62 2.45
N ARG A 430 -6.04 18.39 1.86
CA ARG A 430 -6.33 19.60 1.07
C ARG A 430 -6.05 19.39 -0.42
N HIS A 431 -5.22 18.41 -0.76
CA HIS A 431 -4.84 18.09 -2.13
C HIS A 431 -4.71 16.57 -2.31
N PRO A 432 -5.07 15.99 -3.49
CA PRO A 432 -5.00 14.54 -3.71
C PRO A 432 -3.61 13.93 -3.49
N LYS A 433 -2.53 14.70 -3.68
CA LYS A 433 -1.15 14.26 -3.43
C LYS A 433 -0.73 14.28 -1.95
N ASP A 434 -1.56 14.75 -1.03
CA ASP A 434 -1.23 14.76 0.40
C ASP A 434 -1.02 13.34 0.93
N VAL A 435 -1.79 12.37 0.43
CA VAL A 435 -1.71 10.96 0.84
C VAL A 435 -0.47 10.23 0.32
N GLU A 436 0.26 10.83 -0.61
CA GLU A 436 1.45 10.25 -1.24
C GLU A 436 2.74 10.55 -0.45
N PHE A 437 2.69 11.54 0.46
CA PHE A 437 3.86 12.03 1.19
C PHE A 437 4.55 10.92 1.98
N PHE A 438 3.83 10.21 2.85
CA PHE A 438 4.43 9.22 3.76
C PHE A 438 5.10 8.08 3.00
N LYS A 439 4.43 7.53 1.98
CA LYS A 439 4.97 6.47 1.12
C LYS A 439 6.30 6.88 0.47
N ASN A 440 6.35 8.10 -0.08
CA ASN A 440 7.54 8.58 -0.78
C ASN A 440 8.65 8.99 0.21
N ALA A 441 8.31 9.63 1.34
CA ALA A 441 9.25 9.94 2.41
C ALA A 441 9.91 8.67 2.96
N MET A 442 9.15 7.62 3.21
CA MET A 442 9.69 6.34 3.68
C MET A 442 10.59 5.67 2.63
N SER A 443 10.25 5.81 1.35
CA SER A 443 11.11 5.35 0.25
C SER A 443 12.46 6.04 0.27
N VAL A 444 12.48 7.35 0.54
CA VAL A 444 13.73 8.12 0.69
C VAL A 444 14.50 7.70 1.92
N CYS A 445 13.85 7.47 3.07
CA CYS A 445 14.51 6.98 4.28
C CYS A 445 15.25 5.67 4.02
N LEU A 446 14.62 4.75 3.28
CA LEU A 446 15.25 3.50 2.87
C LEU A 446 16.45 3.72 1.93
N SER A 447 16.32 4.59 0.94
CA SER A 447 17.43 4.92 0.03
C SER A 447 18.62 5.56 0.76
N LEU A 448 18.35 6.38 1.78
CA LEU A 448 19.37 6.99 2.65
C LEU A 448 19.92 6.02 3.71
N ARG A 449 19.24 4.89 3.94
CA ARG A 449 19.49 3.94 5.03
C ARG A 449 19.50 4.61 6.41
N ASP A 450 18.55 5.52 6.65
CA ASP A 450 18.43 6.25 7.91
C ASP A 450 17.16 5.83 8.67
N VAL A 451 17.35 4.99 9.70
CA VAL A 451 16.28 4.48 10.57
C VAL A 451 15.77 5.55 11.55
N GLU A 452 16.61 6.49 11.98
CA GLU A 452 16.19 7.57 12.90
C GLU A 452 15.21 8.52 12.20
N LEU A 453 15.49 8.87 10.94
CA LEU A 453 14.58 9.65 10.09
C LEU A 453 13.27 8.91 9.85
N ALA A 454 13.33 7.60 9.62
CA ALA A 454 12.14 6.77 9.43
C ALA A 454 11.23 6.76 10.67
N TYR A 455 11.79 6.72 11.88
CA TYR A 455 11.02 6.87 13.12
C TYR A 455 10.37 8.24 13.26
N SER A 456 11.05 9.31 12.84
CA SER A 456 10.46 10.65 12.81
C SER A 456 9.24 10.72 11.87
N VAL A 457 9.35 10.10 10.69
CA VAL A 457 8.22 9.99 9.73
C VAL A 457 7.06 9.17 10.30
N ASP A 458 7.34 8.03 10.95
CA ASP A 458 6.30 7.21 11.61
C ASP A 458 5.63 7.94 12.78
N LEU A 459 6.41 8.70 13.56
CA LEU A 459 5.89 9.53 14.64
C LEU A 459 4.94 10.61 14.11
N LEU A 460 5.29 11.26 13.00
CA LEU A 460 4.43 12.25 12.36
C LEU A 460 3.11 11.61 11.86
N LEU A 461 3.17 10.43 11.26
CA LEU A 461 1.98 9.70 10.80
C LEU A 461 1.05 9.35 11.96
N ASN A 462 1.62 8.96 13.10
CA ASN A 462 0.87 8.60 14.31
C ASN A 462 0.47 9.83 15.16
N THR A 463 0.84 11.05 14.76
CA THR A 463 0.46 12.28 15.47
C THR A 463 -0.98 12.65 15.17
N ARG A 464 -1.83 12.68 16.20
CA ARG A 464 -3.26 13.07 16.12
C ARG A 464 -4.01 12.30 15.02
N GLU A 465 -4.68 12.98 14.09
CA GLU A 465 -5.47 12.37 13.02
C GLU A 465 -4.69 12.17 11.70
N ASN A 466 -3.35 12.30 11.71
CA ASN A 466 -2.53 12.18 10.50
C ASN A 466 -2.57 10.78 9.88
N HIS A 467 -2.96 9.74 10.63
CA HIS A 467 -3.11 8.37 10.11
C HIS A 467 -4.07 8.28 8.91
N LYS A 468 -4.99 9.23 8.74
CA LYS A 468 -5.89 9.34 7.57
C LYS A 468 -5.14 9.65 6.26
N LEU A 469 -3.91 10.17 6.36
CA LEU A 469 -3.06 10.56 5.23
C LEU A 469 -2.12 9.43 4.78
N ALA A 470 -2.24 8.22 5.35
CA ALA A 470 -1.46 7.06 4.92
C ALA A 470 -1.83 6.56 3.50
N GLY A 471 -2.92 7.09 2.93
CA GLY A 471 -3.41 6.73 1.60
C GLY A 471 -4.21 5.44 1.58
N ASP A 472 -4.33 4.86 0.39
CA ASP A 472 -5.02 3.60 0.18
C ASP A 472 -4.21 2.41 0.74
N TYR A 473 -4.82 1.22 0.75
CA TYR A 473 -4.17 0.03 1.27
C TYR A 473 -2.86 -0.32 0.54
N MET A 474 -2.80 -0.10 -0.77
CA MET A 474 -1.58 -0.34 -1.55
C MET A 474 -0.45 0.60 -1.11
N GLY A 475 -0.76 1.89 -0.94
CA GLY A 475 0.18 2.88 -0.43
C GLY A 475 0.65 2.55 1.00
N GLN A 476 -0.26 2.12 1.87
CA GLN A 476 0.05 1.68 3.23
C GLN A 476 0.99 0.47 3.24
N ASN A 477 0.73 -0.55 2.41
CA ASN A 477 1.61 -1.72 2.30
C ASN A 477 3.02 -1.34 1.83
N ILE A 478 3.13 -0.44 0.84
CA ILE A 478 4.43 0.04 0.37
C ILE A 478 5.14 0.80 1.50
N TYR A 479 4.42 1.65 2.23
CA TYR A 479 4.98 2.38 3.38
C TYR A 479 5.50 1.44 4.47
N TYR A 480 4.64 0.58 5.02
CA TYR A 480 5.01 -0.32 6.12
C TYR A 480 6.03 -1.37 5.69
N GLY A 481 5.93 -1.89 4.45
CA GLY A 481 6.92 -2.81 3.91
C GLY A 481 8.31 -2.20 3.84
N LYS A 482 8.44 -0.95 3.36
CA LYS A 482 9.73 -0.25 3.30
C LYS A 482 10.26 0.16 4.67
N PHE A 483 9.37 0.62 5.55
CA PHE A 483 9.71 0.94 6.93
C PHE A 483 10.27 -0.28 7.65
N PHE A 484 9.59 -1.41 7.55
CA PHE A 484 9.99 -2.64 8.19
C PHE A 484 11.29 -3.22 7.60
N HIS A 485 11.42 -3.21 6.27
CA HIS A 485 12.67 -3.58 5.60
C HIS A 485 13.86 -2.76 6.12
N LEU A 486 13.70 -1.45 6.30
CA LEU A 486 14.73 -0.59 6.83
C LEU A 486 15.10 -0.94 8.29
N ILE A 487 14.11 -1.28 9.13
CA ILE A 487 14.35 -1.73 10.51
C ILE A 487 15.16 -3.02 10.51
N CYS A 488 14.78 -4.02 9.70
CA CYS A 488 15.51 -5.29 9.60
C CYS A 488 16.98 -5.11 9.17
N LEU A 489 17.25 -4.11 8.31
CA LEU A 489 18.59 -3.82 7.81
C LEU A 489 19.48 -3.06 8.80
N MET A 490 18.89 -2.16 9.61
CA MET A 490 19.66 -1.13 10.31
C MET A 490 19.54 -1.17 11.84
N ASP A 491 18.52 -1.82 12.39
CA ASP A 491 18.26 -1.84 13.83
C ASP A 491 18.39 -3.27 14.42
N ASN A 492 18.19 -3.37 15.73
CA ASN A 492 18.29 -4.61 16.49
C ASN A 492 17.05 -5.52 16.35
N ALA A 493 17.25 -6.81 16.60
CA ALA A 493 16.20 -7.83 16.48
C ALA A 493 15.01 -7.61 17.44
N GLU A 494 15.24 -7.04 18.63
CA GLU A 494 14.17 -6.76 19.61
C GLU A 494 13.21 -5.68 19.07
N SER A 495 13.76 -4.61 18.52
CA SER A 495 13.00 -3.51 17.93
C SER A 495 12.26 -3.99 16.67
N MET A 496 12.90 -4.85 15.87
CA MET A 496 12.26 -5.51 14.74
C MET A 496 10.99 -6.27 15.16
N PHE A 497 11.05 -7.12 16.20
CA PHE A 497 9.86 -7.82 16.69
C PHE A 497 8.82 -6.90 17.35
N GLN A 498 9.26 -5.85 18.05
CA GLN A 498 8.35 -4.85 18.62
C GLN A 498 7.47 -4.21 17.53
N TYR A 499 8.09 -3.83 16.40
CA TYR A 499 7.35 -3.25 15.28
C TYR A 499 6.58 -4.30 14.46
N TYR A 500 7.11 -5.52 14.32
CA TYR A 500 6.39 -6.64 13.70
C TYR A 500 5.05 -6.87 14.42
N ASN A 501 5.08 -7.05 15.73
CA ASN A 501 3.89 -7.28 16.56
C ASN A 501 2.94 -6.07 16.59
N LYS A 502 3.43 -4.86 16.37
CA LYS A 502 2.60 -3.65 16.27
C LYS A 502 1.82 -3.59 14.95
N PHE A 503 2.45 -4.01 13.85
CA PHE A 503 1.89 -3.85 12.50
C PHE A 503 1.21 -5.08 11.97
N VAL A 504 1.57 -6.28 12.40
CA VAL A 504 1.02 -7.54 11.92
C VAL A 504 0.00 -8.06 12.94
N PRO A 505 -1.26 -8.31 12.56
CA PRO A 505 -1.87 -8.13 11.23
C PRO A 505 -2.48 -6.73 10.97
N SER A 506 -2.50 -5.84 11.97
CA SER A 506 -3.37 -4.65 11.95
C SER A 506 -3.14 -3.66 10.79
N ALA A 507 -1.91 -3.52 10.33
CA ALA A 507 -1.47 -2.54 9.34
C ALA A 507 -0.82 -3.19 8.12
N LEU A 508 -0.05 -4.26 8.33
CA LEU A 508 0.71 -4.98 7.31
C LEU A 508 0.33 -6.46 7.31
N ILE A 509 0.05 -7.00 6.12
CA ILE A 509 0.08 -8.45 5.90
C ILE A 509 1.48 -8.78 5.35
N PRO A 510 2.30 -9.56 6.06
CA PRO A 510 3.67 -9.84 5.65
C PRO A 510 3.74 -10.51 4.27
N SER A 511 4.66 -10.03 3.43
CA SER A 511 5.05 -10.71 2.18
C SER A 511 6.24 -11.63 2.41
N THR A 512 6.59 -12.46 1.42
CA THR A 512 7.79 -13.31 1.49
C THR A 512 9.05 -12.50 1.75
N ILE A 513 9.18 -11.32 1.13
CA ILE A 513 10.32 -10.41 1.29
C ILE A 513 10.49 -9.99 2.76
N VAL A 514 9.40 -9.66 3.45
CA VAL A 514 9.41 -9.28 4.87
C VAL A 514 10.01 -10.39 5.73
N TYR A 515 9.57 -11.63 5.52
CA TYR A 515 10.11 -12.79 6.24
C TYR A 515 11.59 -13.04 5.92
N MET A 516 11.99 -12.91 4.65
CA MET A 516 13.39 -13.06 4.28
C MET A 516 14.30 -12.01 4.94
N ASP A 517 13.83 -10.77 5.06
CA ASP A 517 14.59 -9.72 5.72
C ASP A 517 14.69 -9.93 7.23
N MET A 518 13.62 -10.44 7.86
CA MET A 518 13.67 -10.84 9.27
C MET A 518 14.67 -11.97 9.48
N LEU A 519 14.65 -13.02 8.64
CA LEU A 519 15.57 -14.14 8.75
C LEU A 519 17.03 -13.71 8.66
N ARG A 520 17.37 -12.84 7.69
CA ARG A 520 18.73 -12.28 7.57
C ARG A 520 19.12 -11.42 8.78
N SER A 521 18.17 -10.66 9.32
CA SER A 521 18.39 -9.85 10.52
C SER A 521 18.67 -10.74 11.75
N LEU A 522 17.91 -11.84 11.90
CA LEU A 522 18.10 -12.82 12.98
C LEU A 522 19.42 -13.56 12.86
N GLU A 523 19.81 -13.97 11.64
CA GLU A 523 21.10 -14.58 11.38
C GLU A 523 22.26 -13.65 11.80
N THR A 524 22.17 -12.38 11.41
CA THR A 524 23.19 -11.36 11.74
C THR A 524 23.26 -11.07 13.24
N ALA A 525 22.11 -11.12 13.93
CA ALA A 525 22.01 -10.87 15.36
C ALA A 525 22.23 -12.13 16.23
N CYS A 526 22.39 -13.30 15.62
CA CYS A 526 22.40 -14.62 16.29
C CYS A 526 21.19 -14.85 17.21
N ALA A 527 20.03 -14.27 16.87
CA ALA A 527 18.81 -14.26 17.70
C ALA A 527 17.86 -15.41 17.32
N TYR A 528 18.33 -16.64 17.49
CA TYR A 528 17.75 -17.87 16.96
C TYR A 528 16.43 -18.32 17.64
N ASP A 529 16.18 -17.89 18.89
CA ASP A 529 15.02 -18.30 19.68
C ASP A 529 13.67 -17.96 19.03
N ASN A 530 13.65 -16.98 18.12
CA ASN A 530 12.42 -16.49 17.50
C ASN A 530 12.07 -17.19 16.17
N ILE A 531 12.93 -18.08 15.66
CA ILE A 531 12.70 -18.77 14.38
C ILE A 531 11.42 -19.63 14.38
N PRO A 532 11.10 -20.42 15.42
CA PRO A 532 9.87 -21.23 15.42
C PRO A 532 8.60 -20.38 15.39
N GLN A 533 8.57 -19.27 16.14
CA GLN A 533 7.46 -18.31 16.08
C GLN A 533 7.30 -17.75 14.66
N LEU A 534 8.41 -17.40 14.00
CA LEU A 534 8.39 -16.89 12.64
C LEU A 534 7.88 -17.94 11.64
N TRP A 535 8.19 -19.22 11.85
CA TRP A 535 7.65 -20.33 11.06
C TRP A 535 6.13 -20.46 11.20
N ASP A 536 5.61 -20.34 12.42
CA ASP A 536 4.18 -20.38 12.67
C ASP A 536 3.46 -19.24 11.93
N ASP A 537 4.01 -18.03 11.94
CA ASP A 537 3.49 -16.89 11.20
C ASP A 537 3.55 -17.09 9.68
N ILE A 538 4.67 -17.62 9.15
CA ILE A 538 4.80 -17.99 7.73
C ILE A 538 3.70 -18.97 7.31
N CYS A 539 3.40 -19.96 8.15
CA CYS A 539 2.31 -20.90 7.92
C CYS A 539 0.93 -20.22 7.99
N MET A 540 0.70 -19.40 9.02
CA MET A 540 -0.57 -18.71 9.25
C MET A 540 -0.96 -17.80 8.08
N TYR A 541 -0.01 -17.02 7.56
CA TYR A 541 -0.23 -16.06 6.47
C TYR A 541 -0.08 -16.68 5.06
N GLY A 542 -0.07 -18.02 4.96
CA GLY A 542 -0.17 -18.73 3.69
C GLY A 542 1.12 -18.83 2.88
N HIS A 543 2.29 -18.63 3.52
CA HIS A 543 3.60 -18.74 2.87
C HIS A 543 4.27 -20.11 3.06
N ARG A 544 3.57 -21.08 3.65
CA ARG A 544 4.03 -22.47 3.88
C ARG A 544 4.62 -23.16 2.64
N TYR A 545 4.19 -22.78 1.44
CA TYR A 545 4.58 -23.42 0.18
C TYR A 545 5.54 -22.57 -0.67
N ARG A 546 6.09 -21.48 -0.12
CA ARG A 546 6.90 -20.50 -0.84
C ARG A 546 8.39 -20.86 -0.79
N GLN A 547 8.88 -21.50 -1.86
CA GLN A 547 10.23 -22.03 -1.95
C GLN A 547 11.33 -21.02 -1.55
N ASP A 548 11.21 -19.77 -1.97
CA ASP A 548 12.15 -18.68 -1.66
C ASP A 548 12.37 -18.46 -0.16
N VAL A 549 11.29 -18.47 0.63
CA VAL A 549 11.36 -18.29 2.09
C VAL A 549 11.83 -19.57 2.77
N LEU A 550 11.37 -20.74 2.30
CA LEU A 550 11.74 -22.03 2.86
C LEU A 550 13.24 -22.31 2.73
N GLU A 551 13.82 -22.05 1.56
CA GLU A 551 15.25 -22.26 1.32
C GLU A 551 16.11 -21.38 2.23
N LEU A 552 15.74 -20.10 2.40
CA LEU A 552 16.47 -19.20 3.30
C LEU A 552 16.29 -19.60 4.76
N MET A 553 15.08 -19.99 5.18
CA MET A 553 14.82 -20.47 6.54
C MET A 553 15.69 -21.69 6.87
N VAL A 554 15.73 -22.67 5.98
CA VAL A 554 16.58 -23.87 6.11
C VAL A 554 18.06 -23.50 6.15
N GLN A 555 18.50 -22.59 5.29
CA GLN A 555 19.88 -22.12 5.28
C GLN A 555 20.27 -21.51 6.64
N VAL A 556 19.46 -20.58 7.17
CA VAL A 556 19.73 -19.91 8.45
C VAL A 556 19.75 -20.90 9.62
N MET A 557 18.82 -21.86 9.65
CA MET A 557 18.82 -22.90 10.68
C MET A 557 20.07 -23.79 10.58
N ALA A 558 20.51 -24.16 9.39
CA ALA A 558 21.67 -25.04 9.21
C ALA A 558 23.02 -24.34 9.52
N THR A 559 23.13 -23.04 9.28
CA THR A 559 24.35 -22.24 9.54
C THR A 559 24.49 -21.77 10.99
N SER A 560 23.49 -22.02 11.85
CA SER A 560 23.40 -21.53 13.22
C SER A 560 24.32 -22.27 14.23
N SER A 561 25.63 -22.11 14.09
CA SER A 561 26.60 -22.82 14.96
C SER A 561 26.45 -22.50 16.45
N ASP A 562 26.01 -21.28 16.79
CA ASP A 562 25.83 -20.80 18.18
C ASP A 562 24.47 -21.16 18.80
N ALA A 563 23.61 -21.92 18.09
CA ALA A 563 22.29 -22.29 18.60
C ALA A 563 22.36 -23.24 19.81
N THR A 564 21.49 -22.99 20.80
CA THR A 564 21.33 -23.85 21.99
C THR A 564 20.79 -25.25 21.60
N PRO A 565 20.99 -26.28 22.44
CA PRO A 565 20.39 -27.60 22.21
C PRO A 565 18.86 -27.54 22.06
N GLU A 566 18.19 -26.68 22.83
CA GLU A 566 16.75 -26.46 22.73
C GLU A 566 16.36 -25.90 21.36
N ASN A 567 17.09 -24.90 20.86
CA ASN A 567 16.84 -24.33 19.53
C ASN A 567 17.04 -25.38 18.43
N LYS A 568 18.06 -26.23 18.55
CA LYS A 568 18.32 -27.30 17.58
C LYS A 568 17.17 -28.31 17.50
N SER A 569 16.58 -28.69 18.63
CA SER A 569 15.39 -29.56 18.64
C SER A 569 14.18 -28.86 18.01
N GLN A 570 13.98 -27.57 18.30
CA GLN A 570 12.92 -26.79 17.64
C GLN A 570 13.15 -26.68 16.13
N PHE A 571 14.38 -26.47 15.66
CA PHE A 571 14.71 -26.43 14.23
C PHE A 571 14.47 -27.76 13.53
N CYS A 572 14.74 -28.87 14.22
CA CYS A 572 14.40 -30.21 13.74
C CYS A 572 12.89 -30.33 13.48
N SER A 573 12.05 -29.87 14.41
CA SER A 573 10.60 -29.90 14.26
C SER A 573 10.12 -29.06 13.05
N VAL A 574 10.69 -27.86 12.86
CA VAL A 574 10.41 -26.99 11.72
C VAL A 574 10.87 -27.64 10.41
N ALA A 575 12.07 -28.22 10.37
CA ALA A 575 12.62 -28.89 9.19
C ALA A 575 11.74 -30.08 8.75
N LEU A 576 11.25 -30.88 9.70
CA LEU A 576 10.31 -31.96 9.41
C LEU A 576 8.98 -31.45 8.84
N ASP A 577 8.47 -30.34 9.37
CA ASP A 577 7.24 -29.73 8.86
C ASP A 577 7.45 -29.19 7.43
N ILE A 578 8.61 -28.58 7.13
CA ILE A 578 9.00 -28.17 5.78
C ILE A 578 9.06 -29.36 4.81
N ILE A 579 9.65 -30.49 5.23
CA ILE A 579 9.65 -31.72 4.43
C ILE A 579 8.21 -32.22 4.19
N SER A 580 7.34 -32.11 5.18
CA SER A 580 5.92 -32.47 5.04
C SER A 580 5.21 -31.58 4.01
N ALA A 581 5.41 -30.25 4.09
CA ALA A 581 4.86 -29.28 3.15
C ALA A 581 5.36 -29.52 1.72
N ALA A 582 6.64 -29.85 1.56
CA ALA A 582 7.22 -30.18 0.25
C ALA A 582 6.61 -31.44 -0.35
N LYS A 583 6.36 -32.49 0.45
CA LYS A 583 5.67 -33.72 -0.01
C LYS A 583 4.23 -33.43 -0.45
N GLU A 584 3.49 -32.62 0.32
CA GLU A 584 2.12 -32.21 0.00
C GLU A 584 2.02 -31.33 -1.25
N SER A 585 3.06 -30.53 -1.53
CA SER A 585 3.06 -29.58 -2.64
C SER A 585 3.09 -30.24 -4.03
N THR A 586 3.36 -31.55 -4.11
CA THR A 586 3.50 -32.30 -5.37
C THR A 586 2.26 -32.24 -6.28
N SER A 587 1.06 -31.98 -5.74
CA SER A 587 -0.19 -31.82 -6.49
C SER A 587 -0.58 -30.36 -6.78
N ARG A 588 0.25 -29.39 -6.37
CA ARG A 588 -0.02 -27.95 -6.52
C ARG A 588 0.72 -27.37 -7.72
N VAL A 589 0.23 -26.24 -8.22
CA VAL A 589 0.89 -25.42 -9.25
C VAL A 589 2.26 -24.95 -8.76
N ASP A 590 2.33 -24.54 -7.49
CA ASP A 590 3.57 -24.13 -6.80
C ASP A 590 4.24 -25.33 -6.09
N HIS A 591 4.58 -26.40 -6.82
CA HIS A 591 5.27 -27.55 -6.21
C HIS A 591 6.69 -27.14 -5.78
N ILE A 592 7.08 -27.52 -4.56
CA ILE A 592 8.40 -27.20 -4.01
C ILE A 592 9.44 -28.17 -4.59
N LYS A 593 10.53 -27.64 -5.15
CA LYS A 593 11.67 -28.43 -5.64
C LYS A 593 12.97 -27.92 -5.03
N PHE A 594 13.41 -28.57 -3.96
CA PHE A 594 14.66 -28.22 -3.30
C PHE A 594 15.89 -28.62 -4.10
N GLY A 595 16.88 -27.72 -4.14
CA GLY A 595 18.24 -27.99 -4.61
C GLY A 595 18.96 -29.01 -3.73
N SER A 596 20.06 -29.60 -4.24
CA SER A 596 20.84 -30.57 -3.46
C SER A 596 21.40 -29.97 -2.16
N LEU A 597 21.82 -28.71 -2.19
CA LEU A 597 22.33 -27.99 -1.02
C LEU A 597 21.25 -27.82 0.07
N THR A 598 20.04 -27.43 -0.29
CA THR A 598 18.93 -27.27 0.67
C THR A 598 18.56 -28.60 1.32
N LEU A 599 18.59 -29.70 0.56
CA LEU A 599 18.37 -31.04 1.08
C LEU A 599 19.46 -31.46 2.07
N GLU A 600 20.72 -31.16 1.77
CA GLU A 600 21.83 -31.37 2.71
C GLU A 600 21.66 -30.56 3.99
N PHE A 601 21.24 -29.30 3.90
CA PHE A 601 20.93 -28.48 5.06
C PHE A 601 19.78 -29.07 5.91
N LEU A 602 18.70 -29.55 5.30
CA LEU A 602 17.61 -30.22 6.01
C LEU A 602 18.09 -31.45 6.81
N MET A 603 18.97 -32.26 6.22
CA MET A 603 19.56 -33.40 6.91
C MET A 603 20.51 -32.96 8.03
N SER A 604 21.34 -31.95 7.78
CA SER A 604 22.26 -31.37 8.76
C SER A 604 21.52 -30.87 10.01
N ILE A 605 20.39 -30.17 9.84
CA ILE A 605 19.58 -29.67 10.95
C ILE A 605 19.09 -30.82 11.85
N CYS A 606 18.59 -31.91 11.25
CA CYS A 606 18.12 -33.07 12.01
C CYS A 606 19.26 -33.77 12.78
N LEU A 607 20.45 -33.86 12.17
CA LEU A 607 21.63 -34.43 12.79
C LEU A 607 22.14 -33.58 13.96
N GLN A 608 22.14 -32.25 13.81
CA GLN A 608 22.54 -31.31 14.87
C GLN A 608 21.64 -31.41 16.11
N ALA A 609 20.37 -31.76 15.94
CA ALA A 609 19.43 -32.01 17.04
C ALA A 609 19.66 -33.36 17.76
N LYS A 610 20.54 -34.22 17.22
CA LYS A 610 20.77 -35.60 17.70
C LYS A 610 19.50 -36.46 17.73
N GLU A 611 18.54 -36.19 16.85
CA GLU A 611 17.31 -36.97 16.73
C GLU A 611 17.41 -37.99 15.57
N LEU A 612 17.64 -39.27 15.92
CA LEU A 612 17.89 -40.33 14.93
C LEU A 612 16.70 -40.55 13.96
N GLU A 613 15.48 -40.61 14.49
CA GLU A 613 14.27 -40.85 13.68
C GLU A 613 13.98 -39.69 12.72
N ALA A 614 14.21 -38.44 13.15
CA ALA A 614 14.06 -37.27 12.30
C ALA A 614 15.09 -37.26 11.17
N SER A 615 16.36 -37.54 11.50
CA SER A 615 17.45 -37.63 10.54
C SER A 615 17.21 -38.73 9.50
N TRP A 616 16.67 -39.87 9.92
CA TRP A 616 16.30 -40.95 9.03
C TRP A 616 15.17 -40.56 8.05
N ARG A 617 14.15 -39.85 8.52
CA ARG A 617 13.07 -39.33 7.66
C ARG A 617 13.58 -38.31 6.63
N ALA A 618 14.52 -37.45 7.02
CA ALA A 618 15.17 -36.53 6.10
C ALA A 618 15.94 -37.30 5.02
N LEU A 619 16.76 -38.28 5.41
CA LEU A 619 17.50 -39.12 4.46
C LEU A 619 16.59 -39.87 3.46
N GLN A 620 15.47 -40.40 3.94
CA GLN A 620 14.46 -41.04 3.06
C GLN A 620 13.85 -40.08 2.05
N TYR A 621 13.66 -38.81 2.43
CA TYR A 621 13.15 -37.79 1.52
C TYR A 621 14.18 -37.46 0.44
N ILE A 622 15.46 -37.30 0.81
CA ILE A 622 16.55 -37.06 -0.15
C ILE A 622 16.68 -38.21 -1.15
N LYS A 623 16.62 -39.45 -0.66
CA LYS A 623 16.65 -40.66 -1.49
C LYS A 623 15.56 -40.66 -2.56
N LYS A 624 14.34 -40.21 -2.23
CA LYS A 624 13.20 -40.20 -3.17
C LYS A 624 13.46 -39.33 -4.41
N ASP A 625 14.22 -38.25 -4.25
CA ASP A 625 14.55 -37.32 -5.33
C ASP A 625 15.79 -37.75 -6.14
N ASN A 626 16.28 -38.99 -5.95
CA ASN A 626 17.49 -39.54 -6.56
C ASN A 626 18.73 -38.66 -6.35
N LYS A 627 18.76 -37.93 -5.23
CA LYS A 627 19.92 -37.13 -4.80
C LYS A 627 20.63 -37.86 -3.67
N VAL A 628 21.92 -37.56 -3.54
CA VAL A 628 22.81 -38.25 -2.59
C VAL A 628 23.46 -37.18 -1.70
N PRO A 629 23.36 -37.27 -0.37
CA PRO A 629 24.05 -36.35 0.54
C PRO A 629 25.56 -36.48 0.45
N SER A 630 26.29 -35.42 0.83
CA SER A 630 27.74 -35.47 0.99
C SER A 630 28.20 -36.56 1.97
N ILE A 631 29.39 -37.11 1.74
CA ILE A 631 29.99 -38.18 2.56
C ILE A 631 30.11 -37.78 4.04
N ALA A 632 30.43 -36.52 4.33
CA ALA A 632 30.56 -36.00 5.70
C ALA A 632 29.24 -36.07 6.48
N LEU A 633 28.10 -35.77 5.83
CA LEU A 633 26.79 -35.91 6.47
C LEU A 633 26.41 -37.37 6.74
N LEU A 634 26.85 -38.29 5.87
CA LEU A 634 26.65 -39.72 6.08
C LEU A 634 27.53 -40.26 7.22
N GLU A 635 28.75 -39.75 7.36
CA GLU A 635 29.64 -40.01 8.51
C GLU A 635 28.96 -39.58 9.82
N ASP A 636 28.46 -38.34 9.87
CA ASP A 636 27.73 -37.81 11.04
C ASP A 636 26.47 -38.64 11.37
N PHE A 637 25.73 -39.08 10.35
CA PHE A 637 24.57 -39.95 10.56
C PHE A 637 24.94 -41.33 11.10
N ILE A 638 26.02 -41.92 10.61
CA ILE A 638 26.51 -43.22 11.12
C ILE A 638 27.01 -43.05 12.55
N GLN A 639 27.69 -41.95 12.88
CA GLN A 639 28.10 -41.65 14.25
C GLN A 639 26.89 -41.56 15.19
N LEU A 640 25.79 -40.94 14.75
CA LEU A 640 24.54 -40.91 15.53
C LEU A 640 23.91 -42.31 15.67
N CYS A 641 23.95 -43.14 14.61
CA CYS A 641 23.51 -44.54 14.71
C CYS A 641 24.36 -45.36 15.68
N VAL A 642 25.66 -45.06 15.78
CA VAL A 642 26.59 -45.67 16.75
C VAL A 642 26.19 -45.26 18.17
N GLU A 643 25.90 -43.98 18.42
CA GLU A 643 25.46 -43.47 19.72
C GLU A 643 24.16 -44.15 20.21
N GLU A 644 23.22 -44.42 19.30
CA GLU A 644 21.91 -45.05 19.59
C GLU A 644 21.88 -46.59 19.39
N GLU A 645 23.01 -47.20 19.04
CA GLU A 645 23.17 -48.64 18.73
C GLU A 645 22.26 -49.20 17.60
N ASP A 646 21.78 -48.36 16.66
CA ASP A 646 20.92 -48.81 15.54
C ASP A 646 21.72 -49.29 14.32
N THR A 647 21.93 -50.60 14.30
CA THR A 647 22.61 -51.31 13.21
C THR A 647 21.86 -51.34 11.88
N THR A 648 20.53 -51.22 11.88
CA THR A 648 19.72 -51.40 10.66
C THR A 648 19.75 -50.14 9.79
N LYS A 649 19.59 -48.97 10.41
CA LYS A 649 19.66 -47.68 9.71
C LYS A 649 21.09 -47.40 9.22
N ALA A 650 22.10 -47.76 10.00
CA ALA A 650 23.51 -47.64 9.62
C ALA A 650 23.84 -48.43 8.34
N LEU A 651 23.43 -49.71 8.27
CA LEU A 651 23.67 -50.55 7.08
C LEU A 651 22.89 -50.06 5.86
N SER A 652 21.66 -49.57 6.05
CA SER A 652 20.91 -49.00 4.93
C SER A 652 21.52 -47.68 4.43
N CYS A 653 22.11 -46.88 5.31
CA CYS A 653 22.85 -45.67 4.93
C CYS A 653 24.09 -46.02 4.11
N LEU A 654 24.85 -47.04 4.54
CA LEU A 654 26.01 -47.54 3.80
C LEU A 654 25.62 -48.05 2.40
N GLY A 655 24.53 -48.82 2.30
CA GLY A 655 24.03 -49.29 1.00
C GLY A 655 23.62 -48.15 0.06
N LEU A 656 23.13 -47.03 0.60
CA LEU A 656 22.86 -45.82 -0.20
C LEU A 656 24.14 -45.16 -0.72
N ALA A 657 25.19 -45.10 0.10
CA ALA A 657 26.47 -44.52 -0.29
C ALA A 657 27.13 -45.35 -1.40
N VAL A 658 27.18 -46.67 -1.23
CA VAL A 658 27.77 -47.62 -2.20
C VAL A 658 26.98 -47.64 -3.51
N GLY A 659 25.65 -47.79 -3.44
CA GLY A 659 24.80 -47.81 -4.63
C GLY A 659 24.84 -46.52 -5.45
N SER A 660 25.30 -45.42 -4.85
CA SER A 660 25.50 -44.13 -5.50
C SER A 660 26.94 -43.88 -5.99
N GLY A 661 27.89 -44.78 -5.68
CA GLY A 661 29.29 -44.66 -6.07
C GLY A 661 30.06 -43.53 -5.36
N LEU A 662 29.72 -43.20 -4.10
CA LEU A 662 30.38 -42.12 -3.38
C LEU A 662 31.82 -42.49 -2.96
N PRO A 663 32.83 -41.64 -3.23
CA PRO A 663 34.19 -41.88 -2.75
C PRO A 663 34.25 -41.73 -1.22
N GLY A 664 34.50 -42.83 -0.50
CA GLY A 664 34.58 -42.87 0.96
C GLY A 664 33.69 -43.90 1.66
N SER A 665 32.88 -44.67 0.92
CA SER A 665 32.04 -45.74 1.46
C SER A 665 32.81 -46.82 2.24
N VAL A 666 34.05 -47.15 1.83
CA VAL A 666 34.94 -48.02 2.61
C VAL A 666 35.17 -47.52 4.04
N GLY A 667 35.40 -46.21 4.20
CA GLY A 667 35.61 -45.61 5.53
C GLY A 667 34.37 -45.69 6.43
N LEU A 668 33.18 -45.54 5.83
CA LEU A 668 31.91 -45.73 6.52
C LEU A 668 31.71 -47.17 6.99
N ALA A 669 32.05 -48.15 6.14
CA ALA A 669 31.95 -49.57 6.46
C ALA A 669 32.91 -49.97 7.60
N ASP A 670 34.13 -49.44 7.60
CA ASP A 670 35.09 -49.65 8.67
C ASP A 670 34.60 -49.07 10.01
N SER A 671 33.97 -47.89 10.00
CA SER A 671 33.36 -47.29 11.19
C SER A 671 32.23 -48.15 11.75
N ILE A 672 31.34 -48.68 10.89
CA ILE A 672 30.25 -49.58 11.31
C ILE A 672 30.82 -50.88 11.90
N LYS A 673 31.85 -51.46 11.27
CA LYS A 673 32.46 -52.73 11.71
C LYS A 673 33.18 -52.60 13.05
N THR A 674 33.79 -51.44 13.30
CA THR A 674 34.58 -51.18 14.53
C THR A 674 33.70 -50.77 15.70
N ASN A 675 32.67 -49.95 15.47
CA ASN A 675 31.89 -49.33 16.54
C ASN A 675 30.54 -50.00 16.84
N LEU A 676 29.98 -50.80 15.93
CA LEU A 676 28.68 -51.47 16.14
C LEU A 676 28.78 -52.99 16.31
N ARG A 677 27.92 -53.54 17.19
CA ARG A 677 27.82 -55.00 17.39
C ARG A 677 26.86 -55.62 16.36
N LEU A 678 27.45 -56.18 15.29
CA LEU A 678 26.69 -56.80 14.19
C LEU A 678 26.38 -58.28 14.44
N ASN A 679 25.12 -58.67 14.20
CA ASN A 679 24.68 -60.07 14.17
C ASN A 679 25.16 -60.77 12.89
N ASN A 680 25.17 -62.11 12.86
CA ASN A 680 25.68 -62.89 11.71
C ASN A 680 24.99 -62.54 10.37
N GLN A 681 23.68 -62.26 10.38
CA GLN A 681 22.95 -61.83 9.17
C GLN A 681 23.35 -60.42 8.71
N GLN A 682 23.60 -59.51 9.65
CA GLN A 682 24.00 -58.13 9.38
C GLN A 682 25.45 -58.03 8.91
N ARG A 683 26.34 -58.88 9.43
CA ARG A 683 27.72 -59.02 8.91
C ARG A 683 27.73 -59.50 7.47
N LYS A 684 26.90 -60.48 7.15
CA LYS A 684 26.76 -60.96 5.77
C LYS A 684 26.24 -59.85 4.84
N LEU A 685 25.24 -59.09 5.28
CA LEU A 685 24.72 -57.94 4.52
C LEU A 685 25.80 -56.86 4.30
N LEU A 686 26.64 -56.58 5.31
CA LEU A 686 27.76 -55.66 5.20
C LEU A 686 28.79 -56.15 4.15
N GLU A 687 29.13 -57.44 4.19
CA GLU A 687 30.03 -58.07 3.21
C GLU A 687 29.44 -58.00 1.80
N ASP A 688 28.14 -58.29 1.64
CA ASP A 688 27.43 -58.22 0.34
C ASP A 688 27.44 -56.78 -0.22
N ILE A 689 27.19 -55.76 0.60
CA ILE A 689 27.25 -54.34 0.20
C ILE A 689 28.67 -53.94 -0.24
N MET A 690 29.71 -54.39 0.47
CA MET A 690 31.10 -54.09 0.11
C MET A 690 31.56 -54.80 -1.16
N MET A 691 31.04 -55.99 -1.45
CA MET A 691 31.27 -56.67 -2.74
C MET A 691 30.69 -55.86 -3.91
N GLU A 692 29.56 -55.17 -3.75
CA GLU A 692 29.02 -54.27 -4.78
C GLU A 692 29.95 -53.06 -5.02
N GLU A 693 30.58 -52.50 -3.98
CA GLU A 693 31.55 -51.41 -4.11
C GLU A 693 32.82 -51.84 -4.87
N ASP A 694 33.36 -53.03 -4.57
CA ASP A 694 34.51 -53.60 -5.27
C ASP A 694 34.23 -53.84 -6.77
N MET A 695 32.98 -54.20 -7.10
CA MET A 695 32.53 -54.37 -8.48
C MET A 695 32.39 -53.02 -9.21
N LEU A 696 31.87 -52.00 -8.54
CA LEU A 696 31.69 -50.64 -9.08
C LEU A 696 33.02 -49.87 -9.22
N SER A 697 34.02 -50.18 -8.39
CA SER A 697 35.36 -49.56 -8.40
C SER A 697 36.36 -50.24 -9.35
N SER A 698 36.00 -51.39 -9.93
CA SER A 698 36.84 -52.09 -10.90
C SER A 698 36.95 -51.30 -12.23
N PRO A 699 38.14 -51.17 -12.87
CA PRO A 699 38.35 -50.28 -14.02
C PRO A 699 37.64 -50.67 -15.34
N GLY A 700 36.64 -51.55 -15.31
CA GLY A 700 36.09 -52.23 -16.49
C GLY A 700 34.64 -51.93 -16.87
N SER A 701 33.92 -51.03 -16.19
CA SER A 701 32.47 -50.82 -16.38
C SER A 701 32.08 -49.43 -16.92
N ALA A 702 32.92 -48.81 -17.75
CA ALA A 702 32.51 -47.69 -18.60
C ALA A 702 32.12 -48.19 -20.00
N ILE A 703 30.82 -48.45 -20.22
CA ILE A 703 30.18 -48.45 -21.55
C ILE A 703 28.87 -47.68 -21.44
#